data_AF-A0A2V7VW22-F1
#
_entry.id   AF-A0A2V7VW22-F1
#
_cell.length_a   1.000
_cell.length_b   1.000
_cell.length_c   1.000
_cell.angle_alpha   90.00
_cell.angle_beta   90.00
_cell.angle_gamma   90.00
#
_symmetry.space_group_name_H-M   'P 1'
#
loop_
_entity.id
_entity.type
_entity.pdbx_description
1 polymer ?
#
loop_
_entity_poly.entity_id
_entity_poly.type
_entity_poly.pdbx_seq_one_letter_code
_entity_poly.pdbx_strand_id
1 'polypeptide(L)'
;MLREALSTTLGSLPESFQSRRAELLDLLLRRGILHRSETQPVLSRDGTSARWMLDSLSVTLSQSGAELAGKCVLELLQRFDGRQLATYGLTGVPILQACLLQDSRYGGLLVRKERKQHGSCKLIEGEIDPREPVIVIDDSVSSGTCMTEAVERLEAAGLRVEGGICLVRFGWENGYALMQERGFHMEAVYDIWDDFIASMDDEEKTPANPSKWFPEFEWHTERAPEHFHPARLARLVLSEYLSSGRLLRPPEQLDQDYDSAGGAWVSIRSREDLHHRHARGGFWHFPGETSRSAADDVVMASLSTAEGLARGEEGLRILEESAFAVTFFSALEPCSPGQLDNDRYGIVVRSLERRERIGGALPRMPGIAGEWAQLQHARIRNAQLEPFEPYEILRHEVVKAVEPDASWQPAGVPESDPLPWYKDRMVCGRIADRAHDLVLAQRSGLPETTAPLADNLLPENVDSLYVTVYIEGCLRGCMGWAVRNLDEDLKTIVGAALADDRFDETEPAGPDSIAVTVSLLFDPLELGDPKPEEVVRYYRHGEQALMAHRGEQAGMLLPFVASLWNLDDVSFAEAVLEKAGLSEPPYDWCRYDCTTWLAGPDGVWPTAGGFPVPQQKLPPARVLADRHCKLQLRYLLKHMRDDGTLFSSYEPFQNRLYEDADSARQAHGAWVLSRAHNVVGGDGLGSAAGKAIDALFKGELDDSAAEISFLLLALSNLEDGDPRRSSMKDLAAALWRRVELPHGRIATHKAAGDPSLEEYQEYFPGQVLLALAVACQQGVSAIDEERLRRAFQYYRHRFRYKRHFGQVTWLLQAFSKWWEVTGDPQFAHMTFEIADWLLGYQQEKTGGFINDHQAGTPGYTTAVYLEGLAAAASIARGRRRATYLDSYARGLRFLDRLIIQERDRSILPNPDYAIGGLREGIHSSEVRTDFVQHSLAAMLEWKRVTARKPRASSTKTSSPASSPATPARA
;
A
#
# COMPACT_ATOMS: atom_id res chain seq x y z
N MET A 1 -9.76 -6.88 -5.48
CA MET A 1 -10.51 -5.75 -6.08
C MET A 1 -10.72 -4.67 -5.04
N LEU A 2 -10.56 -3.41 -5.43
CA LEU A 2 -11.01 -2.25 -4.65
C LEU A 2 -12.53 -2.33 -4.43
N ARG A 3 -13.10 -1.52 -3.53
CA ARG A 3 -14.56 -1.43 -3.44
C ARG A 3 -15.13 -1.05 -4.81
N GLU A 4 -16.26 -1.65 -5.17
CA GLU A 4 -16.96 -1.30 -6.40
C GLU A 4 -17.61 0.07 -6.24
N ALA A 5 -17.57 0.88 -7.29
CA ALA A 5 -18.34 2.12 -7.31
C ALA A 5 -19.84 1.82 -7.31
N LEU A 6 -20.64 2.73 -6.78
CA LEU A 6 -22.10 2.58 -6.78
C LEU A 6 -22.65 2.35 -8.19
N SER A 7 -22.16 3.11 -9.17
CA SER A 7 -22.54 2.95 -10.59
C SER A 7 -22.28 1.54 -11.14
N THR A 8 -21.17 0.90 -10.72
CA THR A 8 -20.84 -0.48 -11.10
C THR A 8 -21.80 -1.47 -10.43
N THR A 9 -22.06 -1.27 -9.13
CA THR A 9 -23.01 -2.09 -8.37
C THR A 9 -24.40 -2.02 -9.01
N LEU A 10 -24.92 -0.81 -9.20
CA LEU A 10 -26.24 -0.58 -9.78
C LEU A 10 -26.33 -1.11 -11.21
N GLY A 11 -25.31 -0.88 -12.04
CA GLY A 11 -25.29 -1.38 -13.42
C GLY A 11 -25.28 -2.90 -13.55
N SER A 12 -24.85 -3.62 -12.52
CA SER A 12 -24.88 -5.09 -12.49
C SER A 12 -26.25 -5.69 -12.14
N LEU A 13 -27.19 -4.87 -11.65
CA LEU A 13 -28.52 -5.33 -11.22
C LEU A 13 -29.45 -5.60 -12.41
N PRO A 14 -30.46 -6.48 -12.24
CA PRO A 14 -31.33 -6.92 -13.34
C PRO A 14 -32.06 -5.78 -14.06
N GLU A 15 -32.44 -6.00 -15.33
CA GLU A 15 -33.20 -5.02 -16.13
C GLU A 15 -34.51 -4.58 -15.46
N SER A 16 -35.15 -5.48 -14.69
CA SER A 16 -36.33 -5.15 -13.90
C SER A 16 -36.05 -4.14 -12.79
N PHE A 17 -34.85 -4.17 -12.19
CA PHE A 17 -34.42 -3.14 -11.24
C PHE A 17 -34.22 -1.81 -11.97
N GLN A 18 -33.51 -1.81 -13.11
CA GLN A 18 -33.25 -0.58 -13.89
C GLN A 18 -34.56 0.11 -14.30
N SER A 19 -35.54 -0.66 -14.76
CA SER A 19 -36.85 -0.12 -15.19
C SER A 19 -37.60 0.54 -14.03
N ARG A 20 -37.65 -0.13 -12.87
CA ARG A 20 -38.32 0.41 -11.66
C ARG A 20 -37.59 1.62 -11.10
N ARG A 21 -36.26 1.60 -11.14
CA ARG A 21 -35.40 2.70 -10.75
C ARG A 21 -35.65 3.92 -11.64
N ALA A 22 -35.72 3.75 -12.97
CA ALA A 22 -36.05 4.85 -13.87
C ALA A 22 -37.45 5.44 -13.59
N GLU A 23 -38.45 4.60 -13.37
CA GLU A 23 -39.82 5.05 -13.05
C GLU A 23 -39.89 5.80 -11.70
N LEU A 24 -39.21 5.30 -10.67
CA LEU A 24 -39.14 5.96 -9.38
C LEU A 24 -38.37 7.29 -9.44
N LEU A 25 -37.28 7.36 -10.22
CA LEU A 25 -36.54 8.61 -10.43
C LEU A 25 -37.41 9.68 -11.09
N ASP A 26 -38.20 9.33 -12.11
CA ASP A 26 -39.14 10.26 -12.75
C ASP A 26 -40.17 10.81 -11.73
N LEU A 27 -40.71 9.96 -10.85
CA LEU A 27 -41.60 10.40 -9.78
C LEU A 27 -40.89 11.33 -8.78
N LEU A 28 -39.66 11.01 -8.39
CA LEU A 28 -38.85 11.81 -7.47
C LEU A 28 -38.48 13.18 -8.07
N LEU A 29 -38.11 13.24 -9.35
CA LEU A 29 -37.80 14.50 -10.03
C LEU A 29 -39.05 15.39 -10.16
N ARG A 30 -40.21 14.81 -10.48
CA ARG A 30 -41.45 15.58 -10.68
C ARG A 30 -42.11 16.06 -9.40
N ARG A 31 -42.01 15.28 -8.32
CA ARG A 31 -42.79 15.51 -7.08
C ARG A 31 -41.92 15.59 -5.84
N GLY A 32 -40.77 14.94 -5.82
CA GLY A 32 -39.88 14.81 -4.67
C GLY A 32 -38.90 15.97 -4.49
N ILE A 33 -38.95 17.01 -5.32
CA ILE A 33 -38.08 18.20 -5.20
C ILE A 33 -38.92 19.39 -4.78
N LEU A 34 -38.69 19.86 -3.56
CA LEU A 34 -39.36 21.03 -3.01
C LEU A 34 -38.48 22.26 -3.23
N HIS A 35 -38.88 23.11 -4.17
CA HIS A 35 -38.20 24.38 -4.41
C HIS A 35 -38.61 25.45 -3.40
N ARG A 36 -37.64 26.27 -3.00
CA ARG A 36 -37.90 27.46 -2.20
C ARG A 36 -38.80 28.43 -2.96
N SER A 37 -39.77 29.00 -2.25
CA SER A 37 -40.56 30.14 -2.72
C SER A 37 -40.76 31.16 -1.60
N GLU A 38 -41.43 32.28 -1.88
CA GLU A 38 -41.73 33.31 -0.89
C GLU A 38 -42.57 32.77 0.28
N THR A 39 -43.45 31.81 0.03
CA THR A 39 -44.37 31.24 1.03
C THR A 39 -43.92 29.86 1.54
N GLN A 40 -42.95 29.23 0.88
CA GLN A 40 -42.39 27.94 1.26
C GLN A 40 -40.88 28.09 1.47
N PRO A 41 -40.42 28.35 2.73
CA PRO A 41 -39.00 28.38 3.01
C PRO A 41 -38.41 26.98 2.90
N VAL A 42 -37.18 26.91 2.39
CA VAL A 42 -36.32 25.72 2.45
C VAL A 42 -35.06 26.14 3.19
N LEU A 43 -34.80 25.47 4.31
CA LEU A 43 -33.71 25.77 5.22
C LEU A 43 -32.83 24.53 5.41
N SER A 44 -31.52 24.75 5.38
CA SER A 44 -30.50 23.81 5.82
C SER A 44 -30.55 23.64 7.34
N ARG A 45 -29.87 22.61 7.85
CA ARG A 45 -29.82 22.32 9.30
C ARG A 45 -29.24 23.44 10.15
N ASP A 46 -28.33 24.23 9.59
CA ASP A 46 -27.71 25.39 10.24
C ASP A 46 -28.58 26.66 10.18
N GLY A 47 -29.80 26.56 9.62
CA GLY A 47 -30.74 27.66 9.47
C GLY A 47 -30.49 28.53 8.24
N THR A 48 -29.47 28.24 7.43
CA THR A 48 -29.26 28.93 6.15
C THR A 48 -30.32 28.52 5.13
N SER A 49 -30.60 29.37 4.14
CA SER A 49 -31.60 29.05 3.13
C SER A 49 -31.00 28.26 1.96
N ALA A 50 -31.66 27.17 1.57
CA ALA A 50 -31.30 26.37 0.39
C ALA A 50 -32.27 26.63 -0.78
N ARG A 51 -31.81 26.34 -2.01
CA ARG A 51 -32.63 26.53 -3.24
C ARG A 51 -33.77 25.52 -3.34
N TRP A 52 -33.51 24.28 -2.96
CA TRP A 52 -34.47 23.19 -2.95
C TRP A 52 -34.08 22.16 -1.88
N MET A 53 -34.99 21.25 -1.55
CA MET A 53 -34.71 20.06 -0.73
C MET A 53 -35.40 18.83 -1.32
N LEU A 54 -34.85 17.65 -1.02
CA LEU A 54 -35.52 16.39 -1.30
C LEU A 54 -36.69 16.21 -0.32
N ASP A 55 -37.91 16.23 -0.83
CA ASP A 55 -39.14 15.88 -0.11
C ASP A 55 -39.62 14.49 -0.57
N SER A 56 -38.92 13.45 -0.13
CA SER A 56 -39.19 12.07 -0.52
C SER A 56 -40.58 11.57 -0.10
N LEU A 57 -41.18 12.15 0.95
CA LEU A 57 -42.49 11.75 1.48
C LEU A 57 -43.64 12.07 0.51
N SER A 58 -43.51 13.14 -0.28
CA SER A 58 -44.45 13.48 -1.35
C SER A 58 -44.62 12.35 -2.38
N VAL A 59 -43.63 11.46 -2.49
CA VAL A 59 -43.59 10.29 -3.36
C VAL A 59 -43.83 9.00 -2.57
N THR A 60 -43.09 8.75 -1.49
CA THR A 60 -43.13 7.47 -0.75
C THR A 60 -44.41 7.27 0.05
N LEU A 61 -45.23 8.30 0.29
CA LEU A 61 -46.58 8.16 0.85
C LEU A 61 -47.67 7.91 -0.21
N SER A 62 -47.30 7.73 -1.47
CA SER A 62 -48.21 7.26 -2.53
C SER A 62 -48.06 5.75 -2.73
N GLN A 63 -49.13 5.09 -3.21
CA GLN A 63 -49.09 3.64 -3.48
C GLN A 63 -47.94 3.28 -4.44
N SER A 64 -47.85 3.97 -5.59
CA SER A 64 -46.83 3.68 -6.60
C SER A 64 -45.42 4.01 -6.10
N GLY A 65 -45.22 5.14 -5.43
CA GLY A 65 -43.92 5.53 -4.91
C GLY A 65 -43.42 4.58 -3.82
N ALA A 66 -44.28 4.18 -2.88
CA ALA A 66 -43.94 3.19 -1.85
C ALA A 66 -43.59 1.82 -2.46
N GLU A 67 -44.41 1.35 -3.40
CA GLU A 67 -44.21 0.07 -4.07
C GLU A 67 -42.86 0.04 -4.81
N LEU A 68 -42.58 1.05 -5.63
CA LEU A 68 -41.33 1.15 -6.38
C LEU A 68 -40.11 1.29 -5.47
N ALA A 69 -40.18 2.15 -4.44
CA ALA A 69 -39.11 2.32 -3.46
C ALA A 69 -38.79 0.99 -2.76
N GLY A 70 -39.81 0.28 -2.27
CA GLY A 70 -39.65 -1.03 -1.64
C GLY A 70 -39.01 -2.05 -2.59
N LYS A 71 -39.42 -2.12 -3.85
CA LYS A 71 -38.81 -3.05 -4.83
C LYS A 71 -37.35 -2.74 -5.11
N CYS A 72 -36.98 -1.46 -5.21
CA CYS A 72 -35.59 -1.07 -5.45
C CYS A 72 -34.71 -1.36 -4.23
N VAL A 73 -35.19 -1.03 -3.03
CA VAL A 73 -34.48 -1.29 -1.78
C VAL A 73 -34.34 -2.79 -1.52
N LEU A 74 -35.38 -3.59 -1.75
CA LEU A 74 -35.34 -5.06 -1.60
C LEU A 74 -34.30 -5.72 -2.51
N GLU A 75 -34.05 -5.19 -3.71
CA GLU A 75 -33.01 -5.72 -4.59
C GLU A 75 -31.62 -5.54 -3.96
N LEU A 76 -31.33 -4.35 -3.44
CA LEU A 76 -30.06 -4.05 -2.77
C LEU A 76 -29.92 -4.78 -1.42
N LEU A 77 -31.02 -5.00 -0.69
CA LEU A 77 -31.04 -5.75 0.57
C LEU A 77 -30.59 -7.22 0.42
N GLN A 78 -30.59 -7.78 -0.80
CA GLN A 78 -30.05 -9.12 -1.06
C GLN A 78 -28.53 -9.19 -0.85
N ARG A 79 -27.84 -8.05 -0.86
CA ARG A 79 -26.39 -7.93 -0.64
C ARG A 79 -26.02 -7.92 0.85
N PHE A 80 -27.01 -7.85 1.74
CA PHE A 80 -26.84 -7.88 3.19
C PHE A 80 -27.21 -9.25 3.78
N ASP A 81 -26.56 -9.62 4.88
CA ASP A 81 -26.92 -10.79 5.68
C ASP A 81 -28.13 -10.51 6.59
N GLY A 82 -28.26 -9.28 7.06
CA GLY A 82 -29.25 -8.85 8.04
C GLY A 82 -30.69 -9.00 7.57
N ARG A 83 -31.57 -9.29 8.53
CA ARG A 83 -33.01 -9.51 8.31
C ARG A 83 -33.89 -8.61 9.18
N GLN A 84 -33.29 -7.65 9.89
CA GLN A 84 -34.00 -6.63 10.65
C GLN A 84 -33.73 -5.27 10.03
N LEU A 85 -34.79 -4.58 9.63
CA LEU A 85 -34.74 -3.24 9.05
C LEU A 85 -35.07 -2.23 10.13
N ALA A 86 -34.26 -1.20 10.29
CA ALA A 86 -34.49 -0.14 11.27
C ALA A 86 -34.53 1.22 10.60
N THR A 87 -35.44 2.11 11.00
CA THR A 87 -35.41 3.51 10.53
C THR A 87 -35.35 4.46 11.72
N TYR A 88 -34.72 5.63 11.53
CA TYR A 88 -34.56 6.64 12.57
C TYR A 88 -35.47 7.84 12.33
N GLY A 89 -36.50 7.99 13.15
CA GLY A 89 -37.54 8.99 12.92
C GLY A 89 -38.66 8.48 12.00
N LEU A 90 -39.26 9.38 11.21
CA LEU A 90 -40.49 9.11 10.46
C LEU A 90 -40.28 8.98 8.95
N THR A 91 -39.24 9.59 8.39
CA THR A 91 -39.09 9.74 6.94
C THR A 91 -38.87 8.40 6.24
N GLY A 92 -38.07 7.49 6.81
CA GLY A 92 -37.85 6.15 6.24
C GLY A 92 -38.98 5.13 6.51
N VAL A 93 -40.01 5.48 7.29
CA VAL A 93 -41.10 4.55 7.66
C VAL A 93 -41.87 3.99 6.44
N PRO A 94 -42.28 4.81 5.44
CA PRO A 94 -42.99 4.28 4.28
C PRO A 94 -42.16 3.28 3.48
N ILE A 95 -40.84 3.50 3.35
CA ILE A 95 -39.91 2.62 2.65
C ILE A 95 -39.77 1.30 3.41
N LEU A 96 -39.54 1.37 4.72
CA LEU A 96 -39.43 0.19 5.58
C LEU A 96 -40.72 -0.64 5.50
N GLN A 97 -41.89 -0.02 5.66
CA GLN A 97 -43.17 -0.73 5.60
C GLN A 97 -43.43 -1.34 4.22
N ALA A 98 -43.05 -0.64 3.15
CA ALA A 98 -43.14 -1.18 1.79
C ALA A 98 -42.27 -2.43 1.61
N CYS A 99 -41.07 -2.48 2.20
CA CYS A 99 -40.22 -3.68 2.16
C CYS A 99 -40.88 -4.85 2.89
N LEU A 100 -41.39 -4.63 4.11
CA LEU A 100 -42.01 -5.68 4.93
C LEU A 100 -43.27 -6.29 4.29
N LEU A 101 -44.09 -5.47 3.62
CA LEU A 101 -45.29 -5.94 2.93
C LEU A 101 -44.98 -6.73 1.66
N GLN A 102 -43.83 -6.47 1.04
CA GLN A 102 -43.42 -7.10 -0.20
C GLN A 102 -42.55 -8.35 0.03
N ASP A 103 -41.88 -8.45 1.19
CA ASP A 103 -41.02 -9.57 1.55
C ASP A 103 -41.09 -9.89 3.05
N SER A 104 -41.69 -11.04 3.38
CA SER A 104 -41.88 -11.50 4.76
C SER A 104 -40.62 -11.99 5.45
N ARG A 105 -39.46 -12.01 4.78
CA ARG A 105 -38.17 -12.39 5.38
C ARG A 105 -37.63 -11.34 6.34
N TYR A 106 -38.14 -10.10 6.26
CA TYR A 106 -37.64 -8.98 7.04
C TYR A 106 -38.55 -8.64 8.23
N GLY A 107 -37.95 -8.27 9.35
CA GLY A 107 -38.60 -7.64 10.51
C GLY A 107 -38.34 -6.13 10.54
N GLY A 108 -39.21 -5.36 11.20
CA GLY A 108 -39.12 -3.91 11.27
C GLY A 108 -38.90 -3.36 12.68
N LEU A 109 -37.96 -2.42 12.81
CA LEU A 109 -37.66 -1.67 14.02
C LEU A 109 -37.83 -0.17 13.78
N LEU A 110 -38.34 0.55 14.78
CA LEU A 110 -38.39 2.02 14.76
C LEU A 110 -37.51 2.57 15.88
N VAL A 111 -36.45 3.28 15.51
CA VAL A 111 -35.57 3.96 16.45
C VAL A 111 -36.08 5.39 16.65
N ARG A 112 -36.50 5.69 17.87
CA ARG A 112 -37.05 7.01 18.23
C ARG A 112 -35.93 7.99 18.52
N LYS A 113 -36.11 9.27 18.19
CA LYS A 113 -35.22 10.38 18.60
C LYS A 113 -35.21 10.63 20.10
N GLU A 114 -36.37 10.46 20.73
CA GLU A 114 -36.55 10.59 22.17
C GLU A 114 -37.28 9.37 22.74
N ARG A 115 -36.97 9.00 23.98
CA ARG A 115 -37.73 7.97 24.70
C ARG A 115 -39.19 8.42 24.79
N LYS A 116 -40.12 7.46 24.71
CA LYS A 116 -41.51 7.72 25.04
C LYS A 116 -41.60 8.30 26.46
N GLN A 117 -42.23 9.48 26.59
CA GLN A 117 -42.40 10.16 27.88
C GLN A 117 -43.41 9.44 28.79
N HIS A 118 -44.34 8.67 28.20
CA HIS A 118 -45.35 7.88 28.91
C HIS A 118 -45.50 6.50 28.26
N GLY A 119 -45.96 5.50 29.03
CA GLY A 119 -46.15 4.13 28.53
C GLY A 119 -44.88 3.26 28.61
N SER A 120 -44.49 2.60 27.52
CA SER A 120 -43.39 1.60 27.51
C SER A 120 -41.98 2.20 27.69
N CYS A 121 -41.83 3.53 27.64
CA CYS A 121 -40.56 4.26 27.75
C CYS A 121 -39.42 3.73 26.84
N LYS A 122 -39.79 3.00 25.78
CA LYS A 122 -38.87 2.39 24.82
C LYS A 122 -38.24 3.46 23.92
N LEU A 123 -36.98 3.20 23.55
CA LEU A 123 -36.26 3.95 22.52
C LEU A 123 -36.34 3.26 21.15
N ILE A 124 -36.46 1.93 21.15
CA ILE A 124 -36.58 1.08 19.96
C ILE A 124 -37.93 0.34 20.04
N GLU A 125 -38.76 0.50 19.02
CA GLU A 125 -40.03 -0.24 18.85
C GLU A 125 -39.83 -1.40 17.85
N GLY A 126 -40.72 -2.39 17.90
CA GLY A 126 -40.64 -3.61 17.10
C GLY A 126 -40.23 -4.83 17.93
N GLU A 127 -40.21 -5.99 17.29
CA GLU A 127 -39.72 -7.24 17.87
C GLU A 127 -38.22 -7.36 17.60
N ILE A 128 -37.41 -7.28 18.65
CA ILE A 128 -35.95 -7.30 18.57
C ILE A 128 -35.45 -8.74 18.62
N ASP A 129 -34.76 -9.19 17.57
CA ASP A 129 -33.93 -10.40 17.62
C ASP A 129 -32.46 -10.01 17.80
N PRO A 130 -31.84 -10.19 18.98
CA PRO A 130 -30.44 -9.83 19.18
C PRO A 130 -29.48 -10.67 18.32
N ARG A 131 -29.96 -11.77 17.74
CA ARG A 131 -29.17 -12.66 16.89
C ARG A 131 -29.12 -12.22 15.44
N GLU A 132 -30.00 -11.31 14.99
CA GLU A 132 -29.97 -10.86 13.60
C GLU A 132 -29.34 -9.49 13.41
N PRO A 133 -28.41 -9.34 12.45
CA PRO A 133 -27.88 -8.03 12.12
C PRO A 133 -28.99 -7.08 11.66
N VAL A 134 -28.83 -5.82 12.05
CA VAL A 134 -29.74 -4.73 11.70
C VAL A 134 -29.19 -3.94 10.52
N ILE A 135 -30.06 -3.63 9.57
CA ILE A 135 -29.79 -2.75 8.43
C ILE A 135 -30.62 -1.49 8.63
N VAL A 136 -29.96 -0.33 8.66
CA VAL A 136 -30.66 0.94 8.82
C VAL A 136 -31.16 1.43 7.46
N ILE A 137 -32.45 1.79 7.37
CA ILE A 137 -33.10 2.31 6.16
C ILE A 137 -33.48 3.77 6.38
N ASP A 138 -33.09 4.62 5.44
CA ASP A 138 -33.56 6.00 5.38
C ASP A 138 -33.95 6.42 3.96
N ASP A 139 -34.57 7.58 3.82
CA ASP A 139 -34.82 8.17 2.51
C ASP A 139 -33.54 8.72 1.89
N SER A 140 -32.66 9.29 2.73
CA SER A 140 -31.45 9.95 2.28
C SER A 140 -30.32 9.91 3.29
N VAL A 141 -29.09 9.97 2.79
CA VAL A 141 -27.88 10.13 3.61
C VAL A 141 -27.09 11.32 3.08
N SER A 142 -26.96 12.36 3.91
CA SER A 142 -26.10 13.53 3.66
C SER A 142 -24.96 13.60 4.67
N SER A 143 -25.14 14.30 5.80
CA SER A 143 -24.12 14.40 6.86
C SER A 143 -23.88 13.09 7.62
N GLY A 144 -24.77 12.10 7.48
CA GLY A 144 -24.71 10.83 8.21
C GLY A 144 -25.21 10.88 9.66
N THR A 145 -25.47 12.06 10.22
CA THR A 145 -25.84 12.22 11.65
C THR A 145 -27.01 11.33 12.09
N CYS A 146 -28.08 11.25 11.30
CA CYS A 146 -29.22 10.40 11.63
C CYS A 146 -28.87 8.91 11.61
N MET A 147 -28.07 8.50 10.62
CA MET A 147 -27.58 7.13 10.50
C MET A 147 -26.69 6.76 11.68
N THR A 148 -25.74 7.64 12.04
CA THR A 148 -24.85 7.46 13.19
C THR A 148 -25.62 7.35 14.50
N GLU A 149 -26.55 8.26 14.77
CA GLU A 149 -27.38 8.21 15.98
C GLU A 149 -28.24 6.92 16.04
N ALA A 150 -28.71 6.43 14.88
CA ALA A 150 -29.43 5.17 14.81
C ALA A 150 -28.54 4.00 15.20
N VAL A 151 -27.33 3.94 14.62
CA VAL A 151 -26.34 2.91 14.89
C VAL A 151 -25.96 2.89 16.36
N GLU A 152 -25.59 4.04 16.93
CA GLU A 152 -25.19 4.15 18.34
C GLU A 152 -26.28 3.63 19.29
N ARG A 153 -27.56 3.93 19.00
CA ARG A 153 -28.69 3.47 19.83
C ARG A 153 -28.94 1.98 19.68
N LEU A 154 -28.79 1.43 18.48
CA LEU A 154 -28.93 0.00 18.21
C LEU A 154 -27.80 -0.79 18.87
N GLU A 155 -26.55 -0.34 18.73
CA GLU A 155 -25.37 -0.96 19.35
C GLU A 155 -25.43 -0.85 20.88
N ALA A 156 -25.86 0.29 21.43
CA ALA A 156 -26.09 0.45 22.87
C ALA A 156 -27.21 -0.47 23.41
N ALA A 157 -28.11 -0.94 22.53
CA ALA A 157 -29.11 -1.95 22.85
C ALA A 157 -28.60 -3.40 22.67
N GLY A 158 -27.32 -3.59 22.36
CA GLY A 158 -26.69 -4.90 22.15
C GLY A 158 -26.93 -5.49 20.75
N LEU A 159 -27.39 -4.68 19.79
CA LEU A 159 -27.62 -5.12 18.41
C LEU A 159 -26.39 -4.87 17.55
N ARG A 160 -26.07 -5.83 16.68
CA ARG A 160 -25.05 -5.63 15.64
C ARG A 160 -25.69 -4.90 14.46
N VAL A 161 -25.15 -3.76 14.10
CA VAL A 161 -25.51 -3.07 12.87
C VAL A 161 -24.58 -3.51 11.75
N GLU A 162 -25.14 -4.01 10.65
CA GLU A 162 -24.36 -4.41 9.46
C GLU A 162 -24.02 -3.20 8.58
N GLY A 163 -24.97 -2.27 8.50
CA GLY A 163 -24.81 -1.00 7.79
C GLY A 163 -26.15 -0.38 7.45
N GLY A 164 -26.24 0.29 6.30
CA GLY A 164 -27.45 1.01 5.94
C GLY A 164 -27.69 1.18 4.44
N ILE A 165 -28.94 1.48 4.12
CA ILE A 165 -29.42 1.72 2.77
C ILE A 165 -30.27 2.99 2.74
N CYS A 166 -30.09 3.81 1.71
CA CYS A 166 -30.97 4.94 1.46
C CYS A 166 -31.50 4.96 0.03
N LEU A 167 -32.57 5.72 -0.21
CA LEU A 167 -32.98 6.00 -1.59
C LEU A 167 -31.95 6.90 -2.27
N VAL A 168 -31.58 8.01 -1.63
CA VAL A 168 -30.67 9.01 -2.24
C VAL A 168 -29.48 9.28 -1.32
N ARG A 169 -28.26 8.94 -1.76
CA ARG A 169 -27.05 9.46 -1.11
C ARG A 169 -26.69 10.82 -1.70
N PHE A 170 -26.30 11.76 -0.84
CA PHE A 170 -25.88 13.11 -1.26
C PHE A 170 -24.37 13.13 -1.48
N GLY A 171 -23.92 12.42 -2.52
CA GLY A 171 -22.51 12.21 -2.86
C GLY A 171 -21.81 11.16 -2.00
N TRP A 172 -20.51 10.99 -2.25
CA TRP A 172 -19.63 10.06 -1.52
C TRP A 172 -19.19 10.60 -0.15
N GLU A 173 -18.86 11.88 -0.10
CA GLU A 173 -18.30 12.53 1.08
C GLU A 173 -19.29 12.62 2.25
N ASN A 174 -18.79 12.98 3.43
CA ASN A 174 -19.56 13.10 4.67
C ASN A 174 -20.13 11.75 5.14
N GLY A 175 -21.46 11.64 5.23
CA GLY A 175 -22.12 10.55 5.93
C GLY A 175 -21.87 9.18 5.32
N TYR A 176 -21.76 9.10 3.99
CA TYR A 176 -21.56 7.83 3.31
C TYR A 176 -20.12 7.31 3.53
N ALA A 177 -19.10 8.13 3.24
CA ALA A 177 -17.70 7.83 3.54
C ALA A 177 -17.46 7.51 5.03
N LEU A 178 -17.97 8.34 5.95
CA LEU A 178 -17.82 8.15 7.41
C LEU A 178 -18.33 6.77 7.88
N MET A 179 -19.50 6.35 7.37
CA MET A 179 -20.05 5.05 7.73
C MET A 179 -19.20 3.90 7.14
N GLN A 180 -18.77 4.04 5.89
CA GLN A 180 -17.93 3.03 5.25
C GLN A 180 -16.55 2.88 5.92
N GLU A 181 -15.94 3.98 6.38
CA GLU A 181 -14.69 4.00 7.15
C GLU A 181 -14.79 3.22 8.46
N ARG A 182 -15.94 3.32 9.13
CA ARG A 182 -16.24 2.57 10.37
C ARG A 182 -16.52 1.09 10.13
N GLY A 183 -16.58 0.65 8.87
CA GLY A 183 -16.80 -0.75 8.51
C GLY A 183 -18.24 -1.12 8.19
N PHE A 184 -19.13 -0.14 8.01
CA PHE A 184 -20.52 -0.40 7.65
C PHE A 184 -20.69 -0.65 6.15
N HIS A 185 -21.54 -1.61 5.80
CA HIS A 185 -21.96 -1.82 4.42
C HIS A 185 -23.02 -0.78 4.06
N MET A 186 -22.69 0.12 3.13
CA MET A 186 -23.62 1.14 2.67
C MET A 186 -24.08 0.85 1.24
N GLU A 187 -25.37 1.04 0.97
CA GLU A 187 -25.96 0.96 -0.37
C GLU A 187 -26.88 2.19 -0.59
N ALA A 188 -27.08 2.58 -1.85
CA ALA A 188 -28.01 3.64 -2.20
C ALA A 188 -28.71 3.33 -3.53
N VAL A 189 -29.98 3.71 -3.70
CA VAL A 189 -30.66 3.53 -4.99
C VAL A 189 -30.19 4.59 -6.00
N TYR A 190 -29.92 5.81 -5.53
CA TYR A 190 -29.50 6.96 -6.33
C TYR A 190 -28.34 7.70 -5.69
N ASP A 191 -27.50 8.29 -6.54
CA ASP A 191 -26.59 9.37 -6.19
C ASP A 191 -27.20 10.71 -6.58
N ILE A 192 -27.08 11.72 -5.73
CA ILE A 192 -27.65 13.04 -6.03
C ILE A 192 -27.04 13.66 -7.28
N TRP A 193 -25.73 13.48 -7.54
CA TRP A 193 -25.05 14.11 -8.67
C TRP A 193 -25.31 13.35 -9.97
N ASP A 194 -25.11 12.03 -9.94
CA ASP A 194 -25.21 11.21 -11.15
C ASP A 194 -26.65 11.04 -11.65
N ASP A 195 -27.65 11.08 -10.76
CA ASP A 195 -29.05 10.84 -11.12
C ASP A 195 -29.90 12.11 -11.12
N PHE A 196 -29.85 12.90 -10.05
CA PHE A 196 -30.73 14.06 -9.89
C PHE A 196 -30.18 15.29 -10.61
N ILE A 197 -28.99 15.76 -10.21
CA ILE A 197 -28.37 16.97 -10.78
C ILE A 197 -28.13 16.81 -12.28
N ALA A 198 -27.69 15.63 -12.73
CA ALA A 198 -27.55 15.34 -14.15
C ALA A 198 -28.86 15.52 -14.97
N SER A 199 -30.01 15.36 -14.31
CA SER A 199 -31.35 15.45 -14.91
C SER A 199 -32.06 16.79 -14.64
N MET A 200 -31.49 17.68 -13.83
CA MET A 200 -32.04 19.01 -13.53
C MET A 200 -31.47 20.05 -14.49
N ASP A 201 -32.35 20.76 -15.21
CA ASP A 201 -31.92 21.74 -16.22
C ASP A 201 -31.28 23.00 -15.61
N ASP A 202 -31.71 23.38 -14.39
CA ASP A 202 -31.25 24.60 -13.70
C ASP A 202 -29.97 24.40 -12.87
N GLU A 203 -29.39 23.21 -12.89
CA GLU A 203 -28.22 22.85 -12.09
C GLU A 203 -26.95 22.74 -12.96
N GLU A 204 -25.82 23.12 -12.38
CA GLU A 204 -24.52 23.02 -13.05
C GLU A 204 -24.08 21.56 -13.10
N LYS A 205 -23.76 21.08 -14.30
CA LYS A 205 -23.41 19.68 -14.54
C LYS A 205 -21.91 19.49 -14.35
N THR A 206 -21.54 18.46 -13.59
CA THR A 206 -20.14 18.07 -13.41
C THR A 206 -19.53 17.67 -14.76
N PRO A 207 -18.40 18.29 -15.19
CA PRO A 207 -17.74 17.88 -16.44
C PRO A 207 -17.22 16.46 -16.31
N ALA A 208 -17.34 15.67 -17.39
CA ALA A 208 -16.87 14.29 -17.41
C ALA A 208 -15.35 14.16 -17.20
N ASN A 209 -14.60 15.19 -17.63
CA ASN A 209 -13.17 15.34 -17.40
C ASN A 209 -12.89 16.78 -16.96
N PRO A 210 -12.73 17.03 -15.64
CA PRO A 210 -12.50 18.37 -15.12
C PRO A 210 -11.16 18.96 -15.57
N SER A 211 -10.18 18.12 -15.95
CA SER A 211 -8.87 18.61 -16.42
C SER A 211 -8.96 19.29 -17.79
N LYS A 212 -10.01 19.01 -18.57
CA LYS A 212 -10.28 19.65 -19.87
C LYS A 212 -11.23 20.84 -19.78
N TRP A 213 -11.36 21.43 -18.59
CA TRP A 213 -12.05 22.71 -18.46
C TRP A 213 -11.11 23.83 -18.93
N PHE A 214 -11.56 24.59 -19.93
CA PHE A 214 -10.81 25.72 -20.48
C PHE A 214 -11.69 26.98 -20.43
N PRO A 215 -11.11 28.15 -20.14
CA PRO A 215 -11.85 29.41 -20.19
C PRO A 215 -12.27 29.72 -21.63
N GLU A 216 -13.30 30.54 -21.83
CA GLU A 216 -13.65 31.04 -23.16
C GLU A 216 -12.47 31.82 -23.78
N PHE A 217 -12.18 31.55 -25.05
CA PHE A 217 -11.06 32.16 -25.76
C PHE A 217 -11.37 32.43 -27.23
N GLU A 218 -10.65 33.39 -27.81
CA GLU A 218 -10.67 33.68 -29.25
C GLU A 218 -9.39 33.19 -29.93
N TRP A 219 -9.52 32.64 -31.13
CA TRP A 219 -8.36 32.31 -31.96
C TRP A 219 -7.72 33.55 -32.57
N HIS A 220 -6.41 33.61 -32.54
CA HIS A 220 -5.64 34.50 -33.38
C HIS A 220 -5.78 34.10 -34.86
N THR A 221 -5.60 35.07 -35.77
CA THR A 221 -5.69 34.82 -37.22
C THR A 221 -4.45 34.09 -37.75
N GLU A 222 -3.30 34.32 -37.11
CA GLU A 222 -2.04 33.69 -37.45
C GLU A 222 -1.89 32.31 -36.78
N ARG A 223 -1.11 31.46 -37.45
CA ARG A 223 -0.67 30.16 -36.94
C ARG A 223 0.72 30.30 -36.33
N ALA A 224 0.98 29.57 -35.25
CA ALA A 224 2.34 29.44 -34.74
C ALA A 224 3.27 28.80 -35.80
N PRO A 225 4.57 29.13 -35.80
CA PRO A 225 5.47 28.62 -36.83
C PRO A 225 5.67 27.10 -36.76
N GLU A 226 5.89 26.49 -37.92
CA GLU A 226 6.15 25.05 -38.05
C GLU A 226 7.51 24.63 -37.47
N HIS A 227 7.62 23.37 -37.07
CA HIS A 227 8.85 22.73 -36.58
C HIS A 227 9.46 23.40 -35.34
N PHE A 228 8.61 23.96 -34.48
CA PHE A 228 9.03 24.52 -33.20
C PHE A 228 9.17 23.45 -32.13
N HIS A 229 10.21 23.59 -31.29
CA HIS A 229 10.33 22.84 -30.05
C HIS A 229 9.14 23.13 -29.12
N PRO A 230 8.51 22.12 -28.49
CA PRO A 230 7.28 22.28 -27.69
C PRO A 230 7.36 23.38 -26.64
N ALA A 231 8.47 23.45 -25.90
CA ALA A 231 8.66 24.47 -24.86
C ALA A 231 8.73 25.89 -25.43
N ARG A 232 9.31 26.06 -26.63
CA ARG A 232 9.36 27.36 -27.33
C ARG A 232 7.98 27.72 -27.89
N LEU A 233 7.22 26.73 -28.38
CA LEU A 233 5.82 26.92 -28.77
C LEU A 233 4.98 27.38 -27.58
N ALA A 234 5.08 26.70 -26.43
CA ALA A 234 4.34 27.05 -25.22
C ALA A 234 4.65 28.49 -24.75
N ARG A 235 5.93 28.89 -24.79
CA ARG A 235 6.36 30.27 -24.53
C ARG A 235 5.67 31.27 -25.46
N LEU A 236 5.74 31.04 -26.77
CA LEU A 236 5.15 31.92 -27.77
C LEU A 236 3.62 32.06 -27.57
N VAL A 237 2.93 30.95 -27.34
CA VAL A 237 1.49 30.91 -27.11
C VAL A 237 1.10 31.67 -25.85
N LEU A 238 1.82 31.47 -24.74
CA LEU A 238 1.57 32.21 -23.50
C LEU A 238 1.84 33.71 -23.67
N SER A 239 2.95 34.10 -24.32
CA SER A 239 3.26 35.51 -24.57
C SER A 239 2.16 36.20 -25.38
N GLU A 240 1.67 35.55 -26.44
CA GLU A 240 0.57 36.10 -27.23
C GLU A 240 -0.72 36.18 -26.41
N TYR A 241 -1.10 35.11 -25.72
CA TYR A 241 -2.35 35.10 -24.96
C TYR A 241 -2.37 36.10 -23.80
N LEU A 242 -1.26 36.26 -23.06
CA LEU A 242 -1.17 37.21 -21.96
C LEU A 242 -1.15 38.68 -22.42
N SER A 243 -0.74 38.94 -23.66
CA SER A 243 -0.69 40.30 -24.23
C SER A 243 -1.96 40.71 -24.97
N SER A 244 -2.51 39.84 -25.82
CA SER A 244 -3.67 40.17 -26.68
C SER A 244 -4.99 39.55 -26.22
N GLY A 245 -4.95 38.55 -25.34
CA GLY A 245 -6.11 37.75 -24.95
C GLY A 245 -6.54 36.72 -26.00
N ARG A 246 -5.77 36.54 -27.08
CA ARG A 246 -6.06 35.62 -28.18
C ARG A 246 -5.08 34.46 -28.19
N LEU A 247 -5.54 33.28 -28.60
CA LEU A 247 -4.74 32.06 -28.63
C LEU A 247 -4.21 31.79 -30.05
N LEU A 248 -2.91 31.58 -30.21
CA LEU A 248 -2.33 31.21 -31.51
C LEU A 248 -2.86 29.85 -31.99
N ARG A 249 -3.09 29.72 -33.30
CA ARG A 249 -3.43 28.41 -33.88
C ARG A 249 -2.21 27.49 -33.82
N PRO A 250 -2.37 26.20 -33.47
CA PRO A 250 -1.26 25.25 -33.38
C PRO A 250 -0.57 25.07 -34.74
N PRO A 251 0.75 24.81 -34.82
CA PRO A 251 1.40 24.39 -36.05
C PRO A 251 0.88 23.01 -36.50
N GLU A 252 1.10 22.65 -37.76
CA GLU A 252 0.78 21.29 -38.23
C GLU A 252 1.79 20.27 -37.70
N GLN A 253 3.05 20.67 -37.56
CA GLN A 253 4.14 19.82 -37.06
C GLN A 253 5.02 20.54 -36.03
N LEU A 254 5.41 19.79 -35.00
CA LEU A 254 6.47 20.19 -34.07
C LEU A 254 7.84 19.85 -34.69
N ASP A 255 8.92 20.17 -33.98
CA ASP A 255 10.30 19.85 -34.40
C ASP A 255 10.56 18.33 -34.53
N GLN A 256 9.82 17.53 -33.77
CA GLN A 256 9.78 16.07 -33.87
C GLN A 256 8.40 15.51 -33.48
N ASP A 257 8.23 14.20 -33.63
CA ASP A 257 7.01 13.53 -33.19
C ASP A 257 7.00 13.35 -31.67
N TYR A 258 5.91 13.75 -31.03
CA TYR A 258 5.65 13.55 -29.61
C TYR A 258 4.35 12.78 -29.42
N ASP A 259 4.36 11.76 -28.56
CA ASP A 259 3.15 11.04 -28.19
C ASP A 259 2.41 11.80 -27.08
N SER A 260 1.31 12.45 -27.44
CA SER A 260 0.39 13.14 -26.52
C SER A 260 -0.94 12.39 -26.34
N ALA A 261 -1.01 11.10 -26.67
CA ALA A 261 -2.27 10.35 -26.64
C ALA A 261 -2.93 10.30 -25.25
N GLY A 262 -2.18 10.51 -24.15
CA GLY A 262 -2.68 10.65 -22.79
C GLY A 262 -2.79 12.09 -22.28
N GLY A 263 -2.43 13.09 -23.09
CA GLY A 263 -2.48 14.52 -22.78
C GLY A 263 -1.10 15.18 -22.66
N ALA A 264 -1.12 16.48 -22.32
CA ALA A 264 0.09 17.29 -22.21
C ALA A 264 -0.03 18.33 -21.07
N TRP A 265 1.11 18.66 -20.46
CA TRP A 265 1.22 19.67 -19.41
C TRP A 265 2.38 20.62 -19.69
N VAL A 266 2.16 21.91 -19.43
CA VAL A 266 3.18 22.96 -19.50
C VAL A 266 3.55 23.34 -18.08
N SER A 267 4.85 23.42 -17.80
CA SER A 267 5.39 23.92 -16.54
C SER A 267 6.38 25.03 -16.82
N ILE A 268 6.30 26.10 -16.04
CA ILE A 268 7.24 27.22 -16.08
C ILE A 268 7.88 27.41 -14.71
N ARG A 269 9.20 27.57 -14.69
CA ARG A 269 10.02 27.69 -13.48
C ARG A 269 10.99 28.85 -13.63
N SER A 270 11.40 29.48 -12.53
CA SER A 270 12.41 30.53 -12.58
C SER A 270 13.73 29.99 -13.14
N ARG A 271 14.43 30.82 -13.93
CA ARG A 271 15.80 30.55 -14.39
C ARG A 271 16.83 30.74 -13.28
N GLU A 272 16.52 31.56 -12.27
CA GLU A 272 17.40 31.83 -11.12
C GLU A 272 17.25 30.74 -10.05
N ASP A 273 16.02 30.28 -9.81
CA ASP A 273 15.71 29.22 -8.85
C ASP A 273 14.80 28.15 -9.49
N LEU A 274 15.39 26.98 -9.78
CA LEU A 274 14.68 25.87 -10.41
C LEU A 274 13.55 25.30 -9.54
N HIS A 275 13.53 25.54 -8.23
CA HIS A 275 12.46 25.06 -7.35
C HIS A 275 11.26 25.98 -7.35
N HIS A 276 11.47 27.27 -7.63
CA HIS A 276 10.42 28.24 -7.78
C HIS A 276 9.63 28.02 -9.08
N ARG A 277 8.42 27.46 -8.96
CA ARG A 277 7.51 27.20 -10.08
C ARG A 277 6.50 28.33 -10.21
N HIS A 278 6.63 29.14 -11.27
CA HIS A 278 5.71 30.25 -11.53
C HIS A 278 4.29 29.79 -11.87
N ALA A 279 4.15 28.77 -12.73
CA ALA A 279 2.85 28.20 -13.09
C ALA A 279 2.99 26.79 -13.66
N ARG A 280 1.89 26.04 -13.62
CA ARG A 280 1.76 24.72 -14.26
C ARG A 280 0.29 24.45 -14.57
N GLY A 281 0.00 24.05 -15.80
CA GLY A 281 -1.34 23.68 -16.25
C GLY A 281 -1.28 22.63 -17.35
N GLY A 282 -2.41 21.99 -17.62
CA GLY A 282 -2.50 20.87 -18.56
C GLY A 282 -3.70 19.99 -18.28
N PHE A 283 -3.81 18.92 -19.05
CA PHE A 283 -4.96 18.02 -18.99
C PHE A 283 -4.58 16.60 -19.37
N TRP A 284 -5.50 15.66 -19.11
CA TRP A 284 -5.37 14.28 -19.54
C TRP A 284 -6.42 13.91 -20.58
N HIS A 285 -6.08 12.92 -21.40
CA HIS A 285 -7.01 12.21 -22.27
C HIS A 285 -7.35 10.87 -21.62
N PHE A 286 -8.56 10.74 -21.08
CA PHE A 286 -9.00 9.47 -20.52
C PHE A 286 -9.40 8.48 -21.62
N PRO A 287 -9.35 7.15 -21.35
CA PRO A 287 -9.76 6.14 -22.32
C PRO A 287 -11.14 6.43 -22.91
N GLY A 288 -11.23 6.43 -24.25
CA GLY A 288 -12.45 6.74 -24.99
C GLY A 288 -12.63 8.21 -25.40
N GLU A 289 -11.80 9.13 -24.88
CA GLU A 289 -11.77 10.51 -25.34
C GLU A 289 -10.94 10.65 -26.63
N THR A 290 -11.33 11.59 -27.48
CA THR A 290 -10.54 11.96 -28.66
C THR A 290 -9.32 12.79 -28.25
N SER A 291 -8.13 12.36 -28.69
CA SER A 291 -6.91 13.15 -28.69
C SER A 291 -6.78 13.93 -30.00
N ARG A 292 -6.11 15.09 -29.98
CA ARG A 292 -5.81 15.90 -31.17
C ARG A 292 -4.36 15.66 -31.60
N SER A 293 -3.69 16.68 -32.11
CA SER A 293 -2.25 16.66 -32.36
C SER A 293 -1.48 17.07 -31.10
N ALA A 294 -0.22 16.65 -30.97
CA ALA A 294 0.65 17.12 -29.90
C ALA A 294 0.82 18.65 -29.89
N ALA A 295 0.77 19.28 -31.08
CA ALA A 295 0.82 20.74 -31.22
C ALA A 295 -0.45 21.41 -30.65
N ASP A 296 -1.64 20.88 -30.95
CA ASP A 296 -2.90 21.32 -30.33
C ASP A 296 -2.83 21.18 -28.81
N ASP A 297 -2.34 20.04 -28.31
CA ASP A 297 -2.30 19.76 -26.88
C ASP A 297 -1.35 20.70 -26.14
N VAL A 298 -0.21 21.09 -26.76
CA VAL A 298 0.68 22.13 -26.22
C VAL A 298 -0.05 23.46 -26.11
N VAL A 299 -0.75 23.89 -27.17
CA VAL A 299 -1.49 25.16 -27.18
C VAL A 299 -2.58 25.19 -26.11
N MET A 300 -3.35 24.12 -25.99
CA MET A 300 -4.42 24.02 -24.99
C MET A 300 -3.87 23.90 -23.55
N ALA A 301 -2.76 23.19 -23.35
CA ALA A 301 -2.09 23.14 -22.06
C ALA A 301 -1.45 24.49 -21.67
N SER A 302 -0.99 25.28 -22.66
CA SER A 302 -0.59 26.67 -22.45
C SER A 302 -1.76 27.53 -21.99
N LEU A 303 -2.94 27.39 -22.60
CA LEU A 303 -4.15 28.12 -22.14
C LEU A 303 -4.49 27.79 -20.68
N SER A 304 -4.46 26.51 -20.29
CA SER A 304 -4.65 26.10 -18.90
C SER A 304 -3.57 26.68 -17.98
N THR A 305 -2.31 26.73 -18.42
CA THR A 305 -1.20 27.29 -17.64
C THR A 305 -1.33 28.81 -17.44
N ALA A 306 -1.95 29.52 -18.38
CA ALA A 306 -2.13 30.96 -18.31
C ALA A 306 -3.03 31.43 -17.15
N GLU A 307 -3.90 30.57 -16.62
CA GLU A 307 -4.75 30.89 -15.46
C GLU A 307 -3.95 31.20 -14.19
N GLY A 308 -2.74 30.63 -14.08
CA GLY A 308 -1.82 30.88 -12.97
C GLY A 308 -0.98 32.14 -13.12
N LEU A 309 -1.18 32.94 -14.17
CA LEU A 309 -0.33 34.08 -14.52
C LEU A 309 -1.10 35.39 -14.62
N ALA A 310 -0.42 36.49 -14.28
CA ALA A 310 -0.94 37.84 -14.52
C ALA A 310 -0.97 38.13 -16.02
N ARG A 311 -1.95 38.93 -16.49
CA ARG A 311 -1.99 39.44 -17.87
C ARG A 311 -1.13 40.70 -18.02
N GLY A 312 -0.76 41.03 -19.26
CA GLY A 312 0.02 42.23 -19.59
C GLY A 312 1.49 42.12 -19.23
N GLU A 313 2.14 43.27 -18.99
CA GLU A 313 3.61 43.39 -18.81
C GLU A 313 4.15 42.50 -17.69
N GLU A 314 3.44 42.37 -16.58
CA GLU A 314 3.90 41.56 -15.45
C GLU A 314 3.98 40.06 -15.79
N GLY A 315 2.97 39.54 -16.49
CA GLY A 315 2.99 38.16 -16.97
C GLY A 315 4.14 37.92 -17.95
N LEU A 316 4.34 38.85 -18.89
CA LEU A 316 5.42 38.77 -19.87
C LEU A 316 6.81 38.76 -19.22
N ARG A 317 7.03 39.61 -18.20
CA ARG A 317 8.26 39.63 -17.41
C ARG A 317 8.52 38.28 -16.73
N ILE A 318 7.50 37.69 -16.10
CA ILE A 318 7.60 36.35 -15.52
C ILE A 318 8.00 35.33 -16.57
N LEU A 319 7.42 35.38 -17.78
CA LEU A 319 7.81 34.45 -18.85
C LEU A 319 9.27 34.62 -19.24
N GLU A 320 9.77 35.84 -19.42
CA GLU A 320 11.18 36.14 -19.75
C GLU A 320 12.16 35.57 -18.70
N GLU A 321 11.83 35.70 -17.43
CA GLU A 321 12.60 35.17 -16.29
C GLU A 321 12.45 33.65 -16.10
N SER A 322 11.61 32.98 -16.90
CA SER A 322 11.29 31.55 -16.77
C SER A 322 12.00 30.64 -17.76
N ALA A 323 12.24 29.39 -17.36
CA ALA A 323 12.46 28.23 -18.21
C ALA A 323 11.15 27.46 -18.39
N PHE A 324 10.99 26.83 -19.56
CA PHE A 324 9.77 26.09 -19.92
C PHE A 324 10.06 24.59 -20.07
N ALA A 325 9.09 23.76 -19.72
CA ALA A 325 9.06 22.37 -20.12
C ALA A 325 7.64 21.93 -20.47
N VAL A 326 7.52 21.14 -21.54
CA VAL A 326 6.28 20.43 -21.89
C VAL A 326 6.46 18.96 -21.55
N THR A 327 5.51 18.40 -20.80
CA THR A 327 5.46 16.98 -20.50
C THR A 327 4.33 16.35 -21.29
N PHE A 328 4.65 15.34 -22.08
CA PHE A 328 3.71 14.54 -22.86
C PHE A 328 3.51 13.18 -22.22
N PHE A 329 2.30 12.66 -22.38
CA PHE A 329 1.91 11.36 -21.85
C PHE A 329 1.42 10.46 -22.97
N SER A 330 1.90 9.21 -22.98
CA SER A 330 1.29 8.18 -23.81
C SER A 330 -0.15 7.89 -23.38
N ALA A 331 -0.88 7.14 -24.19
CA ALA A 331 -2.23 6.70 -23.85
C ALA A 331 -2.32 6.13 -22.42
N LEU A 332 -3.34 6.55 -21.68
CA LEU A 332 -3.56 6.11 -20.30
C LEU A 332 -4.05 4.65 -20.26
N GLU A 333 -3.31 3.77 -19.57
CA GLU A 333 -3.62 2.34 -19.46
C GLU A 333 -4.04 1.95 -18.04
N PRO A 334 -5.19 1.29 -17.84
CA PRO A 334 -5.56 0.76 -16.53
C PRO A 334 -4.53 -0.23 -15.99
N CYS A 335 -4.17 -0.09 -14.71
CA CYS A 335 -3.26 -1.00 -14.05
C CYS A 335 -3.64 -1.25 -12.59
N SER A 336 -3.11 -2.33 -12.03
CA SER A 336 -3.17 -2.63 -10.59
C SER A 336 -1.99 -2.01 -9.83
N PRO A 337 -2.06 -1.89 -8.50
CA PRO A 337 -0.91 -1.45 -7.68
C PRO A 337 0.37 -2.28 -7.92
N GLY A 338 0.25 -3.59 -8.14
CA GLY A 338 1.38 -4.47 -8.44
C GLY A 338 2.05 -4.22 -9.81
N GLN A 339 1.40 -3.47 -10.71
CA GLN A 339 1.91 -3.16 -12.05
C GLN A 339 2.58 -1.78 -12.15
N LEU A 340 2.70 -1.10 -11.01
CA LEU A 340 3.43 0.16 -10.91
C LEU A 340 4.94 -0.07 -11.07
N ASP A 341 5.59 0.88 -11.73
CA ASP A 341 7.05 0.97 -11.83
C ASP A 341 7.44 2.44 -11.83
N ASN A 342 7.88 2.94 -10.66
CA ASN A 342 8.17 4.36 -10.44
C ASN A 342 9.43 4.82 -11.19
N ASP A 343 10.22 3.90 -11.75
CA ASP A 343 11.37 4.24 -12.58
C ASP A 343 10.98 4.42 -14.06
N ARG A 344 9.78 3.98 -14.47
CA ARG A 344 9.34 4.01 -15.87
C ARG A 344 8.09 4.84 -16.12
N TYR A 345 7.06 4.66 -15.30
CA TYR A 345 5.73 5.17 -15.60
C TYR A 345 5.31 6.32 -14.69
N GLY A 346 4.61 7.29 -15.28
CA GLY A 346 3.73 8.18 -14.53
C GLY A 346 2.40 7.48 -14.27
N ILE A 347 1.66 7.96 -13.27
CA ILE A 347 0.33 7.47 -12.95
C ILE A 347 -0.67 8.61 -12.79
N VAL A 348 -1.94 8.28 -13.04
CA VAL A 348 -3.12 9.08 -12.75
C VAL A 348 -4.07 8.21 -11.93
N VAL A 349 -4.49 8.74 -10.77
CA VAL A 349 -5.54 8.17 -9.93
C VAL A 349 -6.79 9.01 -10.11
N ARG A 350 -7.93 8.36 -10.40
CA ARG A 350 -9.23 9.02 -10.55
C ARG A 350 -10.26 8.33 -9.66
N SER A 351 -11.03 9.12 -8.91
CA SER A 351 -12.16 8.59 -8.16
C SER A 351 -13.26 8.09 -9.10
N LEU A 352 -13.85 6.96 -8.76
CA LEU A 352 -15.01 6.41 -9.45
C LEU A 352 -16.34 6.91 -8.85
N GLU A 353 -16.28 7.66 -7.74
CA GLU A 353 -17.43 8.19 -7.01
C GLU A 353 -17.51 9.73 -7.06
N ARG A 354 -16.37 10.41 -7.14
CA ARG A 354 -16.21 11.87 -7.27
C ARG A 354 -15.34 12.18 -8.48
N ARG A 355 -15.92 12.10 -9.69
CA ARG A 355 -15.15 12.11 -10.96
C ARG A 355 -14.26 13.35 -11.15
N GLU A 356 -14.56 14.43 -10.45
CA GLU A 356 -13.76 15.64 -10.42
C GLU A 356 -12.42 15.49 -9.67
N ARG A 357 -12.29 14.46 -8.83
CA ARG A 357 -11.09 14.16 -8.03
C ARG A 357 -10.10 13.28 -8.80
N ILE A 358 -9.05 13.93 -9.30
CA ILE A 358 -7.99 13.32 -10.10
C ILE A 358 -6.64 13.77 -9.58
N GLY A 359 -5.67 12.86 -9.53
CA GLY A 359 -4.31 13.16 -9.07
C GLY A 359 -3.27 12.39 -9.86
N GLY A 360 -2.27 13.11 -10.38
CA GLY A 360 -1.15 12.52 -11.11
C GLY A 360 0.13 12.45 -10.29
N ALA A 361 1.01 11.50 -10.57
CA ALA A 361 2.39 11.47 -10.07
C ALA A 361 3.33 10.99 -11.18
N LEU A 362 4.41 11.73 -11.43
CA LEU A 362 5.42 11.38 -12.44
C LEU A 362 6.41 10.35 -11.88
N PRO A 363 7.14 9.61 -12.73
CA PRO A 363 8.18 8.69 -12.26
C PRO A 363 9.34 9.46 -11.62
N ARG A 364 10.01 8.86 -10.64
CA ARG A 364 11.20 9.42 -9.98
C ARG A 364 11.05 10.88 -9.54
N MET A 365 9.88 11.25 -8.99
CA MET A 365 9.69 12.58 -8.43
C MET A 365 10.50 12.76 -7.14
N PRO A 366 10.94 13.99 -6.82
CA PRO A 366 11.56 14.28 -5.53
C PRO A 366 10.63 13.90 -4.37
N GLY A 367 11.17 13.32 -3.29
CA GLY A 367 10.40 12.89 -2.12
C GLY A 367 9.52 11.66 -2.32
N ILE A 368 9.51 11.04 -3.50
CA ILE A 368 8.69 9.86 -3.80
C ILE A 368 9.59 8.63 -3.98
N ALA A 369 9.83 7.93 -2.87
CA ALA A 369 10.60 6.69 -2.83
C ALA A 369 9.72 5.46 -3.15
N GLY A 370 9.85 4.95 -4.38
CA GLY A 370 9.19 3.72 -4.82
C GLY A 370 7.71 3.84 -5.21
N GLU A 371 7.12 2.71 -5.59
CA GLU A 371 5.79 2.62 -6.21
C GLU A 371 4.65 2.93 -5.23
N TRP A 372 4.78 2.53 -3.96
CA TRP A 372 3.75 2.80 -2.95
C TRP A 372 3.65 4.28 -2.62
N ALA A 373 4.79 4.96 -2.46
CA ALA A 373 4.83 6.40 -2.25
C ALA A 373 4.23 7.14 -3.46
N GLN A 374 4.50 6.67 -4.69
CA GLN A 374 3.94 7.24 -5.92
C GLN A 374 2.41 7.15 -5.91
N LEU A 375 1.86 5.96 -5.58
CA LEU A 375 0.42 5.75 -5.46
C LEU A 375 -0.21 6.64 -4.38
N GLN A 376 0.39 6.70 -3.18
CA GLN A 376 -0.16 7.51 -2.09
C GLN A 376 -0.09 9.00 -2.40
N HIS A 377 0.95 9.47 -3.08
CA HIS A 377 1.05 10.85 -3.53
C HIS A 377 -0.07 11.19 -4.54
N ALA A 378 -0.25 10.35 -5.58
CA ALA A 378 -1.31 10.56 -6.55
C ALA A 378 -2.71 10.51 -5.89
N ARG A 379 -2.94 9.53 -5.00
CA ARG A 379 -4.25 9.25 -4.39
C ARG A 379 -4.63 10.22 -3.26
N ILE A 380 -3.76 10.39 -2.26
CA ILE A 380 -4.07 11.17 -1.06
C ILE A 380 -3.76 12.65 -1.30
N ARG A 381 -2.57 12.97 -1.81
CA ARG A 381 -2.12 14.36 -1.90
C ARG A 381 -2.74 15.10 -3.07
N ASN A 382 -2.70 14.50 -4.27
CA ASN A 382 -3.12 15.19 -5.49
C ASN A 382 -4.62 14.99 -5.77
N ALA A 383 -5.13 13.76 -5.69
CA ALA A 383 -6.55 13.48 -5.91
C ALA A 383 -7.43 13.80 -4.69
N GLN A 384 -6.86 13.82 -3.47
CA GLN A 384 -7.59 14.03 -2.22
C GLN A 384 -8.74 13.03 -2.03
N LEU A 385 -8.44 11.75 -2.31
CA LEU A 385 -9.42 10.68 -2.12
C LEU A 385 -9.59 10.36 -0.64
N GLU A 386 -10.84 10.15 -0.24
CA GLU A 386 -11.18 9.70 1.10
C GLU A 386 -10.73 8.24 1.31
N PRO A 387 -10.54 7.80 2.57
CA PRO A 387 -10.35 6.40 2.88
C PRO A 387 -11.45 5.51 2.28
N PHE A 388 -11.05 4.35 1.76
CA PHE A 388 -11.92 3.36 1.11
C PHE A 388 -12.69 3.82 -0.14
N GLU A 389 -12.49 5.04 -0.63
CA GLU A 389 -13.08 5.53 -1.87
C GLU A 389 -12.69 4.63 -3.06
N PRO A 390 -13.66 4.13 -3.86
CA PRO A 390 -13.39 3.46 -5.13
C PRO A 390 -12.61 4.36 -6.09
N TYR A 391 -11.52 3.84 -6.64
CA TYR A 391 -10.69 4.54 -7.62
C TYR A 391 -10.15 3.59 -8.68
N GLU A 392 -9.73 4.18 -9.80
CA GLU A 392 -8.91 3.51 -10.80
C GLU A 392 -7.49 4.09 -10.82
N ILE A 393 -6.53 3.28 -11.27
CA ILE A 393 -5.15 3.69 -11.50
C ILE A 393 -4.87 3.51 -12.99
N LEU A 394 -4.39 4.57 -13.61
CA LEU A 394 -3.99 4.60 -15.01
C LEU A 394 -2.49 4.91 -15.06
N ARG A 395 -1.70 4.09 -15.73
CA ARG A 395 -0.28 4.34 -15.97
C ARG A 395 -0.04 4.88 -17.38
N HIS A 396 1.06 5.58 -17.58
CA HIS A 396 1.47 6.09 -18.87
C HIS A 396 2.99 6.30 -18.93
N GLU A 397 3.55 6.25 -20.14
CA GLU A 397 4.93 6.70 -20.38
C GLU A 397 4.98 8.23 -20.36
N VAL A 398 6.19 8.77 -20.14
CA VAL A 398 6.42 10.20 -19.94
C VAL A 398 7.58 10.65 -20.80
N VAL A 399 7.33 11.66 -21.64
CA VAL A 399 8.38 12.39 -22.37
C VAL A 399 8.36 13.84 -21.89
N LYS A 400 9.54 14.39 -21.56
CA LYS A 400 9.66 15.79 -21.13
C LYS A 400 10.57 16.56 -22.09
N ALA A 401 9.98 17.52 -22.79
CA ALA A 401 10.66 18.44 -23.69
C ALA A 401 10.96 19.75 -22.93
N VAL A 402 12.17 19.87 -22.40
CA VAL A 402 12.68 21.09 -21.73
C VAL A 402 13.18 22.07 -22.78
N GLU A 403 12.93 23.37 -22.57
CA GLU A 403 13.46 24.43 -23.44
C GLU A 403 14.97 24.27 -23.65
N PRO A 404 15.46 24.31 -24.92
CA PRO A 404 16.89 24.17 -25.19
C PRO A 404 17.73 25.16 -24.38
N ASP A 405 18.88 24.69 -23.88
CA ASP A 405 19.83 25.46 -23.06
C ASP A 405 19.29 25.92 -21.69
N ALA A 406 18.09 25.49 -21.29
CA ALA A 406 17.56 25.75 -19.96
C ALA A 406 17.95 24.65 -18.96
N SER A 407 18.40 25.05 -17.78
CA SER A 407 18.56 24.14 -16.66
C SER A 407 17.19 23.65 -16.19
N TRP A 408 17.10 22.38 -15.82
CA TRP A 408 15.86 21.78 -15.32
C TRP A 408 16.15 20.64 -14.35
N GLN A 409 15.25 20.40 -13.41
CA GLN A 409 15.39 19.29 -12.46
C GLN A 409 15.46 17.94 -13.20
N PRO A 410 16.42 17.05 -12.88
CA PRO A 410 16.55 15.74 -13.53
C PRO A 410 15.50 14.71 -13.05
N ALA A 411 14.42 15.19 -12.41
CA ALA A 411 13.39 14.37 -11.79
C ALA A 411 12.04 14.47 -12.53
N GLY A 412 11.14 13.52 -12.28
CA GLY A 412 9.85 13.47 -12.98
C GLY A 412 9.99 13.00 -14.43
N VAL A 413 10.99 12.17 -14.73
CA VAL A 413 11.26 11.54 -16.03
C VAL A 413 11.64 10.07 -15.80
N PRO A 414 11.38 9.18 -16.77
CA PRO A 414 11.81 7.78 -16.69
C PRO A 414 13.33 7.64 -16.54
N GLU A 415 13.80 6.52 -16.01
CA GLU A 415 15.21 6.14 -16.10
C GLU A 415 15.63 5.97 -17.57
N SER A 416 16.86 6.41 -17.90
CA SER A 416 17.39 6.37 -19.26
C SER A 416 17.72 4.95 -19.72
N ASP A 417 17.60 4.72 -21.03
CA ASP A 417 18.05 3.51 -21.75
C ASP A 417 19.14 3.96 -22.75
N PRO A 418 20.36 3.38 -22.84
CA PRO A 418 20.88 2.08 -22.35
C PRO A 418 21.31 2.04 -20.87
N LEU A 419 21.78 0.86 -20.41
CA LEU A 419 22.31 0.60 -19.05
C LEU A 419 23.21 1.76 -18.59
N PRO A 420 22.85 2.48 -17.52
CA PRO A 420 23.61 3.64 -17.09
C PRO A 420 24.95 3.23 -16.47
N TRP A 421 25.97 4.09 -16.64
CA TRP A 421 27.34 3.87 -16.15
C TRP A 421 27.39 3.52 -14.66
N TYR A 422 26.51 4.12 -13.85
CA TYR A 422 26.44 3.92 -12.40
C TYR A 422 25.94 2.53 -11.98
N LYS A 423 25.41 1.74 -12.94
CA LYS A 423 25.04 0.32 -12.78
C LYS A 423 26.00 -0.63 -13.51
N ASP A 424 26.99 -0.13 -14.22
CA ASP A 424 27.94 -0.95 -14.99
C ASP A 424 29.11 -1.43 -14.13
N ARG A 425 29.26 -2.75 -14.04
CA ARG A 425 30.39 -3.40 -13.36
C ARG A 425 31.73 -3.04 -14.00
N MET A 426 31.76 -2.81 -15.32
CA MET A 426 32.97 -2.42 -16.04
C MET A 426 33.40 -0.97 -15.78
N VAL A 427 32.56 -0.18 -15.10
CA VAL A 427 32.89 1.17 -14.64
C VAL A 427 33.04 1.14 -13.13
N CYS A 428 31.93 1.12 -12.39
CA CYS A 428 31.93 1.26 -10.94
C CYS A 428 32.54 0.04 -10.22
N GLY A 429 32.32 -1.16 -10.76
CA GLY A 429 32.90 -2.38 -10.20
C GLY A 429 34.44 -2.37 -10.27
N ARG A 430 35.01 -1.92 -11.39
CA ARG A 430 36.48 -1.75 -11.53
C ARG A 430 37.05 -0.72 -10.57
N ILE A 431 36.32 0.35 -10.29
CA ILE A 431 36.74 1.37 -9.32
C ILE A 431 36.75 0.78 -7.90
N ALA A 432 35.71 0.01 -7.53
CA ALA A 432 35.65 -0.68 -6.25
C ALA A 432 36.76 -1.74 -6.10
N ASP A 433 37.01 -2.55 -7.14
CA ASP A 433 38.14 -3.50 -7.20
C ASP A 433 39.48 -2.79 -6.97
N ARG A 434 39.70 -1.66 -7.66
CA ARG A 434 40.91 -0.85 -7.51
C ARG A 434 41.06 -0.32 -6.08
N ALA A 435 39.99 0.20 -5.49
CA ALA A 435 40.01 0.72 -4.13
C ALA A 435 40.37 -0.36 -3.10
N HIS A 436 39.82 -1.57 -3.25
CA HIS A 436 40.14 -2.72 -2.40
C HIS A 436 41.61 -3.15 -2.52
N ASP A 437 42.12 -3.27 -3.75
CA ASP A 437 43.54 -3.60 -4.01
C ASP A 437 44.50 -2.56 -3.39
N LEU A 438 44.16 -1.27 -3.49
CA LEU A 438 44.93 -0.19 -2.86
C LEU A 438 44.93 -0.27 -1.34
N VAL A 439 43.79 -0.60 -0.71
CA VAL A 439 43.71 -0.81 0.74
C VAL A 439 44.59 -1.98 1.17
N LEU A 440 44.53 -3.10 0.44
CA LEU A 440 45.38 -4.28 0.71
C LEU A 440 46.87 -3.96 0.55
N ALA A 441 47.25 -3.24 -0.51
CA ALA A 441 48.63 -2.85 -0.75
C ALA A 441 49.19 -1.96 0.36
N GLN A 442 48.45 -0.91 0.74
CA GLN A 442 48.90 0.04 1.77
C GLN A 442 48.93 -0.56 3.18
N ARG A 443 47.95 -1.41 3.53
CA ARG A 443 47.83 -1.97 4.89
C ARG A 443 48.65 -3.23 5.11
N SER A 444 48.71 -4.11 4.11
CA SER A 444 49.41 -5.41 4.22
C SER A 444 50.79 -5.42 3.57
N GLY A 445 51.21 -4.32 2.93
CA GLY A 445 52.49 -4.23 2.22
C GLY A 445 52.57 -5.13 0.99
N LEU A 446 51.42 -5.53 0.44
CA LEU A 446 51.32 -6.35 -0.77
C LEU A 446 51.52 -5.48 -2.03
N PRO A 447 52.01 -6.05 -3.15
CA PRO A 447 52.04 -5.32 -4.42
C PRO A 447 50.61 -5.10 -4.94
N GLU A 448 50.38 -3.95 -5.59
CA GLU A 448 49.15 -3.69 -6.34
C GLU A 448 48.96 -4.76 -7.43
N THR A 449 47.76 -5.34 -7.52
CA THR A 449 47.41 -6.39 -8.49
C THR A 449 46.50 -5.88 -9.61
N THR A 450 45.86 -4.74 -9.41
CA THR A 450 44.98 -4.09 -10.38
C THR A 450 45.73 -3.04 -11.21
N ALA A 451 45.27 -2.81 -12.45
CA ALA A 451 45.83 -1.76 -13.29
C ALA A 451 45.28 -0.37 -12.88
N PRO A 452 46.07 0.71 -13.02
CA PRO A 452 45.59 2.07 -12.82
C PRO A 452 44.35 2.41 -13.66
N LEU A 453 43.46 3.21 -13.10
CA LEU A 453 42.23 3.67 -13.76
C LEU A 453 42.52 4.82 -14.74
N ALA A 454 41.76 4.90 -15.84
CA ALA A 454 41.84 6.01 -16.78
C ALA A 454 40.91 7.15 -16.33
N ASP A 455 41.34 8.41 -16.50
CA ASP A 455 40.57 9.58 -16.04
C ASP A 455 39.22 9.76 -16.75
N ASN A 456 39.10 9.26 -17.98
CA ASN A 456 37.86 9.32 -18.76
C ASN A 456 36.88 8.17 -18.47
N LEU A 457 37.13 7.36 -17.44
CA LEU A 457 36.25 6.25 -17.06
C LEU A 457 34.91 6.72 -16.48
N LEU A 458 34.92 7.87 -15.80
CA LEU A 458 33.72 8.49 -15.23
C LEU A 458 33.25 9.65 -16.12
N PRO A 459 31.93 9.90 -16.20
CA PRO A 459 31.40 11.07 -16.88
C PRO A 459 31.65 12.36 -16.09
N GLU A 460 31.58 13.50 -16.77
CA GLU A 460 31.85 14.83 -16.19
C GLU A 460 30.89 15.26 -15.07
N ASN A 461 29.70 14.64 -14.99
CA ASN A 461 28.69 14.95 -13.98
C ASN A 461 28.91 14.24 -12.64
N VAL A 462 29.98 13.45 -12.49
CA VAL A 462 30.41 12.92 -11.19
C VAL A 462 31.07 14.02 -10.38
N ASP A 463 30.51 14.31 -9.23
CA ASP A 463 30.98 15.37 -8.34
C ASP A 463 32.12 14.86 -7.44
N SER A 464 31.88 13.76 -6.73
CA SER A 464 32.78 13.28 -5.68
C SER A 464 32.75 11.76 -5.51
N LEU A 465 33.84 11.23 -4.95
CA LEU A 465 34.02 9.81 -4.64
C LEU A 465 34.33 9.64 -3.15
N TYR A 466 33.68 8.66 -2.52
CA TYR A 466 33.92 8.27 -1.14
C TYR A 466 34.34 6.81 -1.04
N VAL A 467 35.36 6.54 -0.24
CA VAL A 467 35.83 5.19 0.09
C VAL A 467 35.53 4.92 1.56
N THR A 468 34.81 3.84 1.82
CA THR A 468 34.50 3.36 3.15
C THR A 468 35.18 2.01 3.37
N VAL A 469 36.00 1.90 4.42
CA VAL A 469 36.80 0.69 4.72
C VAL A 469 36.15 -0.09 5.86
N TYR A 470 35.95 -1.39 5.64
CA TYR A 470 35.48 -2.35 6.63
C TYR A 470 36.59 -3.33 6.97
N ILE A 471 36.79 -3.57 8.26
CA ILE A 471 37.79 -4.52 8.77
C ILE A 471 37.13 -5.36 9.84
N GLU A 472 37.11 -6.67 9.61
CA GLU A 472 36.33 -7.61 10.43
C GLU A 472 34.85 -7.20 10.52
N GLY A 473 34.32 -6.62 9.43
CA GLY A 473 32.94 -6.15 9.35
C GLY A 473 32.64 -4.85 10.10
N CYS A 474 33.59 -4.31 10.86
CA CYS A 474 33.45 -2.99 11.48
C CYS A 474 33.87 -1.88 10.51
N LEU A 475 33.10 -0.79 10.47
CA LEU A 475 33.48 0.44 9.77
C LEU A 475 34.75 1.04 10.42
N ARG A 476 35.81 1.26 9.64
CA ARG A 476 37.13 1.75 10.11
C ARG A 476 37.62 3.03 9.46
N GLY A 477 36.91 3.54 8.47
CA GLY A 477 37.29 4.77 7.78
C GLY A 477 36.28 5.11 6.70
N CYS A 478 36.03 6.41 6.51
CA CYS A 478 35.16 6.89 5.46
C CYS A 478 35.57 8.29 5.01
N MET A 479 36.32 8.38 3.91
CA MET A 479 36.83 9.64 3.37
C MET A 479 36.42 9.81 1.91
N GLY A 480 36.33 11.05 1.44
CA GLY A 480 36.01 11.37 0.06
C GLY A 480 36.14 12.85 -0.26
N TRP A 481 36.32 13.16 -1.55
CA TRP A 481 36.41 14.51 -2.11
C TRP A 481 36.15 14.49 -3.61
N ALA A 482 36.21 15.68 -4.23
CA ALA A 482 35.97 15.88 -5.66
C ALA A 482 36.99 15.13 -6.53
N VAL A 483 36.52 14.53 -7.63
CA VAL A 483 37.37 13.75 -8.54
C VAL A 483 38.00 14.65 -9.61
N ARG A 484 39.33 14.66 -9.71
CA ARG A 484 40.10 15.38 -10.73
C ARG A 484 40.95 14.42 -11.57
N ASN A 485 41.71 13.55 -10.91
CA ASN A 485 42.55 12.50 -11.49
C ASN A 485 42.16 11.17 -10.83
N LEU A 486 41.42 10.30 -11.52
CA LEU A 486 40.66 9.22 -10.88
C LEU A 486 41.53 8.26 -10.06
N ASP A 487 42.63 7.74 -10.62
CA ASP A 487 43.48 6.77 -9.89
C ASP A 487 44.30 7.43 -8.76
N GLU A 488 44.79 8.66 -8.98
CA GLU A 488 45.60 9.39 -8.00
C GLU A 488 44.75 9.87 -6.81
N ASP A 489 43.55 10.39 -7.09
CA ASP A 489 42.60 10.78 -6.06
C ASP A 489 42.14 9.55 -5.28
N LEU A 490 41.81 8.45 -5.97
CA LEU A 490 41.42 7.20 -5.29
C LEU A 490 42.51 6.70 -4.34
N LYS A 491 43.79 6.72 -4.75
CA LYS A 491 44.94 6.37 -3.88
C LYS A 491 45.01 7.26 -2.65
N THR A 492 44.80 8.55 -2.83
CA THR A 492 44.85 9.54 -1.75
C THR A 492 43.65 9.35 -0.81
N ILE A 493 42.45 9.10 -1.34
CA ILE A 493 41.23 8.82 -0.55
C ILE A 493 41.40 7.55 0.27
N VAL A 494 41.93 6.48 -0.33
CA VAL A 494 42.25 5.24 0.39
C VAL A 494 43.22 5.49 1.54
N GLY A 495 44.29 6.25 1.30
CA GLY A 495 45.26 6.60 2.34
C GLY A 495 44.63 7.40 3.48
N ALA A 496 43.76 8.36 3.16
CA ALA A 496 43.02 9.14 4.15
C ALA A 496 42.01 8.28 4.93
N ALA A 497 41.28 7.38 4.27
CA ALA A 497 40.34 6.48 4.91
C ALA A 497 41.03 5.51 5.88
N LEU A 498 42.25 5.06 5.56
CA LEU A 498 43.07 4.23 6.46
C LEU A 498 43.64 4.99 7.66
N ALA A 499 43.72 6.32 7.58
CA ALA A 499 44.24 7.21 8.63
C ALA A 499 43.13 8.01 9.36
N ASP A 500 41.87 7.59 9.20
CA ASP A 500 40.69 8.28 9.73
C ASP A 500 40.59 8.11 11.25
N ASP A 501 40.88 9.19 11.99
CA ASP A 501 41.01 9.21 13.45
C ASP A 501 39.67 9.11 14.20
N ARG A 502 38.55 9.17 13.48
CA ARG A 502 37.21 8.96 14.05
C ARG A 502 36.95 7.50 14.43
N PHE A 503 37.79 6.57 13.97
CA PHE A 503 37.63 5.14 14.19
C PHE A 503 38.84 4.55 14.92
N ASP A 504 38.59 3.59 15.81
CA ASP A 504 39.65 2.98 16.63
C ASP A 504 40.69 2.23 15.78
N GLU A 505 41.97 2.36 16.16
CA GLU A 505 43.06 1.55 15.64
C GLU A 505 42.78 0.05 15.85
N THR A 506 43.12 -0.76 14.85
CA THR A 506 42.78 -2.19 14.81
C THR A 506 44.01 -3.06 14.92
N GLU A 507 43.84 -4.22 15.56
CA GLU A 507 44.80 -5.30 15.48
C GLU A 507 45.07 -5.74 14.02
N PRO A 508 46.19 -6.43 13.74
CA PRO A 508 46.49 -6.92 12.40
C PRO A 508 45.39 -7.85 11.88
N ALA A 509 44.68 -7.39 10.85
CA ALA A 509 43.63 -8.14 10.18
C ALA A 509 44.17 -8.75 8.88
N GLY A 510 43.77 -9.98 8.56
CA GLY A 510 44.17 -10.65 7.32
C GLY A 510 43.51 -10.03 6.08
N PRO A 511 44.07 -10.22 4.88
CA PRO A 511 43.46 -9.73 3.63
C PRO A 511 42.00 -10.18 3.44
N ASP A 512 41.65 -11.38 3.91
CA ASP A 512 40.32 -11.98 3.78
C ASP A 512 39.26 -11.37 4.72
N SER A 513 39.62 -10.41 5.58
CA SER A 513 38.66 -9.72 6.45
C SER A 513 38.48 -8.23 6.12
N ILE A 514 39.07 -7.78 5.01
CA ILE A 514 39.01 -6.40 4.54
C ILE A 514 38.03 -6.30 3.38
N ALA A 515 37.07 -5.37 3.48
CA ALA A 515 36.21 -4.99 2.37
C ALA A 515 36.11 -3.46 2.28
N VAL A 516 35.72 -2.98 1.11
CA VAL A 516 35.63 -1.56 0.80
C VAL A 516 34.34 -1.30 0.06
N THR A 517 33.60 -0.26 0.44
CA THR A 517 32.59 0.33 -0.46
C THR A 517 33.12 1.60 -1.10
N VAL A 518 32.76 1.79 -2.37
CA VAL A 518 32.99 3.04 -3.10
C VAL A 518 31.64 3.64 -3.44
N SER A 519 31.37 4.83 -2.91
CA SER A 519 30.19 5.63 -3.23
C SER A 519 30.56 6.76 -4.21
N LEU A 520 29.87 6.82 -5.34
CA LEU A 520 30.05 7.87 -6.36
C LEU A 520 28.83 8.78 -6.32
N LEU A 521 29.06 10.06 -6.07
CA LEU A 521 28.02 11.10 -6.06
C LEU A 521 28.03 11.86 -7.37
N PHE A 522 26.85 12.07 -7.94
CA PHE A 522 26.69 12.73 -9.23
C PHE A 522 25.37 13.51 -9.27
N ASP A 523 25.24 14.36 -10.29
CA ASP A 523 24.07 15.22 -10.52
C ASP A 523 23.64 16.03 -9.27
N PRO A 524 24.53 16.84 -8.67
CA PRO A 524 24.19 17.66 -7.50
C PRO A 524 22.99 18.56 -7.78
N LEU A 525 22.11 18.69 -6.80
CA LEU A 525 20.97 19.60 -6.86
C LEU A 525 20.83 20.33 -5.53
N GLU A 526 21.08 21.63 -5.55
CA GLU A 526 20.76 22.56 -4.47
C GLU A 526 19.26 22.55 -4.20
N LEU A 527 18.85 22.54 -2.94
CA LEU A 527 17.44 22.43 -2.49
C LEU A 527 16.96 23.67 -1.73
N GLY A 528 17.84 24.66 -1.51
CA GLY A 528 17.54 25.84 -0.70
C GLY A 528 17.60 25.55 0.79
N ASP A 529 16.79 26.26 1.59
CA ASP A 529 16.83 26.23 3.06
C ASP A 529 15.57 25.68 3.79
N PRO A 530 14.89 24.62 3.28
CA PRO A 530 13.77 24.03 4.00
C PRO A 530 14.19 23.48 5.37
N LYS A 531 13.22 23.38 6.28
CA LYS A 531 13.41 22.63 7.54
C LYS A 531 13.53 21.13 7.29
N PRO A 532 14.07 20.33 8.22
CA PRO A 532 14.18 18.87 8.07
C PRO A 532 12.87 18.17 7.66
N GLU A 533 11.72 18.58 8.22
CA GLU A 533 10.41 17.97 7.91
C GLU A 533 9.90 18.35 6.50
N GLU A 534 10.51 19.36 5.89
CA GLU A 534 10.22 19.83 4.54
C GLU A 534 11.22 19.29 3.52
N VAL A 535 12.51 19.14 3.89
CA VAL A 535 13.57 18.70 2.99
C VAL A 535 13.33 17.28 2.46
N VAL A 536 12.69 16.42 3.25
CA VAL A 536 12.29 15.05 2.87
C VAL A 536 11.40 14.99 1.62
N ARG A 537 10.78 16.10 1.23
CA ARG A 537 9.96 16.19 0.01
C ARG A 537 10.80 16.37 -1.26
N TYR A 538 12.10 16.57 -1.13
CA TYR A 538 12.99 16.92 -2.24
C TYR A 538 14.08 15.87 -2.54
N TYR A 539 14.18 14.81 -1.74
CA TYR A 539 15.12 13.71 -1.99
C TYR A 539 14.46 12.33 -1.77
N ARG A 540 15.03 11.29 -2.39
CA ARG A 540 14.60 9.89 -2.23
C ARG A 540 15.41 9.25 -1.09
N HIS A 541 14.77 9.13 0.06
CA HIS A 541 15.39 8.57 1.26
C HIS A 541 15.95 7.16 1.02
N GLY A 542 17.16 6.90 1.54
CA GLY A 542 17.89 5.65 1.39
C GLY A 542 18.50 5.38 0.00
N GLU A 543 18.23 6.23 -1.00
CA GLU A 543 18.78 6.13 -2.35
C GLU A 543 19.73 7.27 -2.72
N GLN A 544 19.46 8.48 -2.23
CA GLN A 544 20.24 9.69 -2.51
C GLN A 544 21.05 10.14 -1.29
N ALA A 545 22.20 10.75 -1.52
CA ALA A 545 22.97 11.40 -0.46
C ALA A 545 22.41 12.80 -0.19
N LEU A 546 22.51 13.24 1.05
CA LEU A 546 22.03 14.57 1.46
C LEU A 546 23.15 15.29 2.21
N MET A 547 23.36 16.55 1.84
CA MET A 547 24.32 17.47 2.44
C MET A 547 23.62 18.72 2.95
N ALA A 548 24.04 19.21 4.10
CA ALA A 548 23.73 20.55 4.58
C ALA A 548 25.04 21.33 4.78
N HIS A 549 25.06 22.60 4.42
CA HIS A 549 26.21 23.47 4.61
C HIS A 549 25.85 24.91 4.96
N ARG A 550 26.82 25.65 5.49
CA ARG A 550 26.79 27.10 5.72
C ARG A 550 28.21 27.63 5.88
N GLY A 551 28.72 28.35 4.87
CA GLY A 551 30.12 28.75 4.83
C GLY A 551 31.05 27.54 4.85
N GLU A 552 31.96 27.47 5.82
CA GLU A 552 32.89 26.33 6.00
C GLU A 552 32.27 25.14 6.76
N GLN A 553 31.08 25.30 7.37
CA GLN A 553 30.40 24.20 8.04
C GLN A 553 29.68 23.35 7.00
N ALA A 554 29.98 22.06 6.91
CA ALA A 554 29.29 21.14 6.01
C ALA A 554 29.18 19.75 6.63
N GLY A 555 28.04 19.10 6.42
CA GLY A 555 27.79 17.72 6.82
C GLY A 555 27.04 16.99 5.72
N MET A 556 27.49 15.79 5.38
CA MET A 556 26.87 14.96 4.36
C MET A 556 26.73 13.53 4.86
N LEU A 557 25.57 12.91 4.61
CA LEU A 557 25.35 11.48 4.83
C LEU A 557 25.13 10.76 3.50
N LEU A 558 25.83 9.63 3.34
CA LEU A 558 25.64 8.71 2.23
C LEU A 558 24.37 7.88 2.45
N PRO A 559 23.71 7.38 1.38
CA PRO A 559 22.39 6.76 1.50
C PRO A 559 22.36 5.53 2.43
N PHE A 560 23.45 4.74 2.46
CA PHE A 560 23.50 3.54 3.31
C PHE A 560 23.48 3.86 4.80
N VAL A 561 23.76 5.10 5.22
CA VAL A 561 23.71 5.52 6.62
C VAL A 561 22.30 5.40 7.18
N ALA A 562 21.26 5.53 6.35
CA ALA A 562 19.88 5.27 6.72
C ALA A 562 19.71 3.84 7.25
N SER A 563 20.24 2.86 6.52
CA SER A 563 20.21 1.44 6.94
C SER A 563 21.20 1.14 8.04
N LEU A 564 22.33 1.86 8.08
CA LEU A 564 23.33 1.72 9.13
C LEU A 564 22.66 1.98 10.48
N TRP A 565 21.96 3.10 10.65
CA TRP A 565 21.36 3.52 11.94
C TRP A 565 19.84 3.35 12.04
N ASN A 566 19.19 2.76 11.04
CA ASN A 566 17.73 2.63 10.94
C ASN A 566 17.00 3.98 11.06
N LEU A 567 17.53 5.03 10.41
CA LEU A 567 16.94 6.36 10.41
C LEU A 567 15.80 6.43 9.40
N ASP A 568 14.66 6.99 9.80
CA ASP A 568 13.62 7.42 8.86
C ASP A 568 14.05 8.67 8.07
N ASP A 569 13.20 9.15 7.18
CA ASP A 569 13.52 10.26 6.27
C ASP A 569 13.80 11.58 7.01
N VAL A 570 13.04 11.87 8.06
CA VAL A 570 13.22 13.07 8.90
C VAL A 570 14.46 12.94 9.78
N SER A 571 14.60 11.81 10.49
CA SER A 571 15.75 11.53 11.35
C SER A 571 17.06 11.51 10.57
N PHE A 572 17.04 11.08 9.30
CA PHE A 572 18.20 11.17 8.40
C PHE A 572 18.58 12.61 8.09
N ALA A 573 17.62 13.49 7.81
CA ALA A 573 17.89 14.91 7.60
C ALA A 573 18.42 15.59 8.87
N GLU A 574 17.86 15.28 10.04
CA GLU A 574 18.36 15.77 11.32
C GLU A 574 19.81 15.33 11.60
N ALA A 575 20.14 14.07 11.31
CA ALA A 575 21.50 13.55 11.44
C ALA A 575 22.51 14.23 10.48
N VAL A 576 22.06 14.70 9.30
CA VAL A 576 22.90 15.51 8.39
C VAL A 576 23.22 16.87 9.04
N LEU A 577 22.24 17.53 9.66
CA LEU A 577 22.44 18.80 10.36
C LEU A 577 23.35 18.65 11.58
N GLU A 578 23.16 17.60 12.37
CA GLU A 578 24.02 17.28 13.50
C GLU A 578 25.48 17.12 13.04
N LYS A 579 25.70 16.37 11.95
CA LYS A 579 27.03 16.19 11.36
C LYS A 579 27.63 17.48 10.82
N ALA A 580 26.80 18.39 10.30
CA ALA A 580 27.24 19.71 9.83
C ALA A 580 27.55 20.69 10.98
N GLY A 581 27.12 20.37 12.21
CA GLY A 581 27.18 21.30 13.33
C GLY A 581 26.21 22.48 13.17
N LEU A 582 25.06 22.27 12.52
CA LEU A 582 24.06 23.27 12.24
C LEU A 582 22.80 23.03 13.09
N SER A 583 22.55 23.89 14.07
CA SER A 583 21.37 23.78 14.96
C SER A 583 20.26 24.79 14.67
N GLU A 584 20.55 25.83 13.90
CA GLU A 584 19.63 26.93 13.61
C GLU A 584 19.75 27.34 12.13
N PRO A 585 18.63 27.71 11.47
CA PRO A 585 18.61 28.10 10.06
C PRO A 585 19.42 29.40 9.79
N PRO A 586 19.77 29.70 8.53
CA PRO A 586 19.46 28.93 7.32
C PRO A 586 20.30 27.66 7.19
N TYR A 587 19.76 26.68 6.46
CA TYR A 587 20.39 25.39 6.17
C TYR A 587 20.57 25.29 4.66
N ASP A 588 21.74 25.48 4.07
CA ASP A 588 21.85 25.30 2.62
C ASP A 588 21.93 23.79 2.32
N TRP A 589 20.90 23.24 1.68
CA TRP A 589 20.79 21.81 1.40
C TRP A 589 21.18 21.48 -0.03
N CYS A 590 21.91 20.38 -0.22
CA CYS A 590 22.20 19.82 -1.54
C CYS A 590 22.01 18.30 -1.52
N ARG A 591 21.40 17.75 -2.57
CA ARG A 591 21.19 16.29 -2.73
C ARG A 591 21.92 15.75 -3.95
N TYR A 592 22.45 14.54 -3.82
CA TYR A 592 23.20 13.87 -4.86
C TYR A 592 22.56 12.53 -5.22
N ASP A 593 22.49 12.23 -6.52
CA ASP A 593 22.32 10.84 -6.93
C ASP A 593 23.57 10.05 -6.52
N CYS A 594 23.37 8.80 -6.11
CA CYS A 594 24.44 7.99 -5.53
C CYS A 594 24.37 6.55 -6.04
N THR A 595 25.52 6.02 -6.42
CA THR A 595 25.72 4.58 -6.57
C THR A 595 26.79 4.10 -5.61
N THR A 596 26.65 2.90 -5.05
CA THR A 596 27.61 2.35 -4.10
C THR A 596 27.91 0.90 -4.43
N TRP A 597 29.20 0.59 -4.55
CA TRP A 597 29.71 -0.73 -4.89
C TRP A 597 30.61 -1.26 -3.80
N LEU A 598 30.37 -2.51 -3.37
CA LEU A 598 31.18 -3.24 -2.41
C LEU A 598 32.22 -4.09 -3.16
N ALA A 599 33.47 -4.03 -2.75
CA ALA A 599 34.54 -4.93 -3.13
C ALA A 599 35.12 -5.60 -1.89
N GLY A 600 35.35 -6.90 -1.96
CA GLY A 600 35.90 -7.70 -0.87
C GLY A 600 36.42 -9.05 -1.36
N PRO A 601 36.79 -9.94 -0.43
CA PRO A 601 37.43 -11.23 -0.75
C PRO A 601 36.56 -12.11 -1.64
N ASP A 602 35.25 -12.04 -1.46
CA ASP A 602 34.27 -12.87 -2.17
C ASP A 602 33.88 -12.29 -3.55
N GLY A 603 34.36 -11.09 -3.91
CA GLY A 603 34.08 -10.41 -5.17
C GLY A 603 33.61 -8.95 -5.06
N VAL A 604 32.88 -8.51 -6.09
CA VAL A 604 32.38 -7.12 -6.23
C VAL A 604 30.90 -7.11 -6.56
N TRP A 605 30.14 -6.26 -5.88
CA TRP A 605 28.69 -6.14 -6.05
C TRP A 605 28.21 -4.69 -5.94
N PRO A 606 27.16 -4.30 -6.67
CA PRO A 606 26.40 -3.12 -6.30
C PRO A 606 25.72 -3.36 -4.95
N THR A 607 25.43 -2.29 -4.22
CA THR A 607 24.76 -2.36 -2.92
C THR A 607 23.38 -1.72 -2.96
N ALA A 608 22.50 -2.13 -2.04
CA ALA A 608 21.22 -1.47 -1.78
C ALA A 608 20.98 -1.47 -0.26
N GLY A 609 20.77 -0.29 0.33
CA GLY A 609 20.70 -0.11 1.78
C GLY A 609 21.97 -0.59 2.50
N GLY A 610 23.13 -0.46 1.86
CA GLY A 610 24.41 -0.93 2.39
C GLY A 610 24.71 -2.42 2.19
N PHE A 611 23.74 -3.25 1.78
CA PHE A 611 23.96 -4.69 1.57
C PHE A 611 24.26 -5.03 0.10
N PRO A 612 25.15 -5.99 -0.18
CA PRO A 612 25.44 -6.42 -1.56
C PRO A 612 24.24 -7.09 -2.24
N VAL A 613 23.98 -6.67 -3.48
CA VAL A 613 22.92 -7.21 -4.33
C VAL A 613 23.52 -8.16 -5.36
N PRO A 614 23.16 -9.46 -5.35
CA PRO A 614 23.70 -10.40 -6.32
C PRO A 614 23.20 -10.09 -7.73
N GLN A 615 24.13 -10.04 -8.70
CA GLN A 615 23.82 -9.85 -10.13
C GLN A 615 23.51 -11.18 -10.86
N GLN A 616 23.71 -12.31 -10.20
CA GLN A 616 23.50 -13.63 -10.79
C GLN A 616 22.03 -14.07 -10.71
N LYS A 617 21.62 -14.89 -11.68
CA LYS A 617 20.28 -15.50 -11.69
C LYS A 617 20.11 -16.39 -10.45
N LEU A 618 19.13 -16.07 -9.62
CA LEU A 618 18.81 -16.86 -8.43
C LEU A 618 18.37 -18.29 -8.80
N PRO A 619 18.68 -19.29 -7.94
CA PRO A 619 18.24 -20.67 -8.15
C PRO A 619 16.70 -20.81 -8.05
N PRO A 620 16.13 -21.97 -8.44
CA PRO A 620 14.70 -22.21 -8.32
C PRO A 620 14.18 -22.00 -6.89
N ALA A 621 12.93 -21.54 -6.76
CA ALA A 621 12.32 -21.16 -5.47
C ALA A 621 12.39 -22.25 -4.40
N ARG A 622 12.33 -23.53 -4.78
CA ARG A 622 12.52 -24.66 -3.85
C ARG A 622 13.91 -24.69 -3.21
N VAL A 623 14.96 -24.43 -3.99
CA VAL A 623 16.35 -24.39 -3.51
C VAL A 623 16.56 -23.17 -2.61
N LEU A 624 15.98 -22.02 -3.00
CA LEU A 624 15.98 -20.81 -2.16
C LEU A 624 15.33 -21.08 -0.81
N ALA A 625 14.08 -21.58 -0.80
CA ALA A 625 13.36 -21.89 0.43
C ALA A 625 14.11 -22.89 1.32
N ASP A 626 14.73 -23.93 0.74
CA ASP A 626 15.52 -24.90 1.49
C ASP A 626 16.78 -24.28 2.13
N ARG A 627 17.46 -23.37 1.41
CA ARG A 627 18.64 -22.64 1.89
C ARG A 627 18.25 -21.68 3.01
N HIS A 628 17.27 -20.82 2.75
CA HIS A 628 16.85 -19.78 3.69
C HIS A 628 16.24 -20.38 4.97
N CYS A 629 15.48 -21.48 4.86
CA CYS A 629 14.95 -22.19 6.01
C CYS A 629 16.06 -22.64 6.97
N LYS A 630 17.19 -23.15 6.44
CA LYS A 630 18.34 -23.53 7.27
C LYS A 630 19.00 -22.33 7.95
N LEU A 631 19.13 -21.20 7.25
CA LEU A 631 19.71 -19.99 7.81
C LEU A 631 18.86 -19.42 8.94
N GLN A 632 17.55 -19.28 8.71
CA GLN A 632 16.62 -18.72 9.69
C GLN A 632 16.40 -19.62 10.90
N LEU A 633 16.44 -20.94 10.74
CA LEU A 633 16.45 -21.86 11.88
C LEU A 633 17.68 -21.66 12.76
N ARG A 634 18.86 -21.53 12.15
CA ARG A 634 20.10 -21.24 12.91
C ARG A 634 19.99 -19.90 13.62
N TYR A 635 19.48 -18.88 12.94
CA TYR A 635 19.25 -17.56 13.53
C TYR A 635 18.36 -17.65 14.77
N LEU A 636 17.15 -18.23 14.67
CA LEU A 636 16.23 -18.32 15.81
C LEU A 636 16.83 -19.12 16.97
N LEU A 637 17.53 -20.22 16.70
CA LEU A 637 18.19 -20.99 17.74
C LEU A 637 19.33 -20.22 18.43
N LYS A 638 20.06 -19.38 17.69
CA LYS A 638 21.12 -18.52 18.22
C LYS A 638 20.57 -17.35 19.04
N HIS A 639 19.37 -16.88 18.68
CA HIS A 639 18.63 -15.80 19.34
C HIS A 639 17.66 -16.30 20.42
N MET A 640 17.79 -17.57 20.83
CA MET A 640 17.09 -18.14 21.96
C MET A 640 18.00 -18.17 23.18
N ARG A 641 17.50 -17.66 24.30
CA ARG A 641 18.16 -17.70 25.60
C ARG A 641 18.11 -19.11 26.21
N ASP A 642 18.94 -19.32 27.22
CA ASP A 642 19.01 -20.62 27.91
C ASP A 642 17.69 -21.04 28.56
N ASP A 643 16.89 -20.06 28.98
CA ASP A 643 15.56 -20.26 29.59
C ASP A 643 14.45 -20.58 28.58
N GLY A 644 14.74 -20.48 27.27
CA GLY A 644 13.81 -20.74 26.17
C GLY A 644 13.15 -19.48 25.57
N THR A 645 13.35 -18.30 26.16
CA THR A 645 12.81 -17.04 25.61
C THR A 645 13.66 -16.52 24.45
N LEU A 646 13.03 -15.85 23.49
CA LEU A 646 13.70 -15.23 22.34
C LEU A 646 14.01 -13.75 22.63
N PHE A 647 15.12 -13.25 22.07
CA PHE A 647 15.35 -11.80 21.99
C PHE A 647 14.29 -11.12 21.11
N SER A 648 14.05 -9.82 21.32
CA SER A 648 13.01 -9.09 20.57
C SER A 648 13.48 -8.67 19.19
N SER A 649 14.67 -8.07 19.11
CA SER A 649 15.29 -7.62 17.87
C SER A 649 16.82 -7.55 17.96
N TYR A 650 17.46 -7.41 16.80
CA TYR A 650 18.89 -7.23 16.65
C TYR A 650 19.18 -6.19 15.57
N GLU A 651 20.10 -5.28 15.87
CA GLU A 651 20.64 -4.27 14.96
C GLU A 651 22.00 -4.75 14.42
N PRO A 652 22.07 -5.23 13.16
CA PRO A 652 23.26 -5.90 12.65
C PRO A 652 24.51 -5.04 12.58
N PHE A 653 24.36 -3.76 12.23
CA PHE A 653 25.49 -2.83 12.10
C PHE A 653 25.98 -2.26 13.43
N GLN A 654 25.09 -2.11 14.42
CA GLN A 654 25.43 -1.66 15.77
C GLN A 654 25.93 -2.81 16.66
N ASN A 655 25.76 -4.07 16.22
CA ASN A 655 25.95 -5.26 17.04
C ASN A 655 25.19 -5.15 18.37
N ARG A 656 23.93 -4.67 18.31
CA ARG A 656 23.09 -4.43 19.48
C ARG A 656 21.91 -5.39 19.49
N LEU A 657 21.74 -6.07 20.61
CA LEU A 657 20.67 -7.04 20.84
C LEU A 657 19.67 -6.47 21.83
N TYR A 658 18.38 -6.55 21.53
CA TYR A 658 17.31 -6.05 22.37
C TYR A 658 16.59 -7.19 23.08
N GLU A 659 16.26 -6.93 24.34
CA GLU A 659 15.60 -7.86 25.23
C GLU A 659 14.07 -7.76 25.13
N ASP A 660 13.36 -8.67 25.80
CA ASP A 660 11.92 -8.59 26.09
C ASP A 660 10.97 -8.54 24.87
N ALA A 661 10.90 -9.64 24.09
CA ALA A 661 9.78 -9.78 23.15
C ALA A 661 8.48 -10.04 23.91
N ASP A 662 7.37 -9.43 23.48
CA ASP A 662 6.06 -9.63 24.10
C ASP A 662 5.62 -11.10 24.07
N SER A 663 4.70 -11.42 24.98
CA SER A 663 4.13 -12.76 25.20
C SER A 663 3.64 -13.42 23.90
N ALA A 664 2.95 -12.67 23.02
CA ALA A 664 2.42 -13.21 21.77
C ALA A 664 3.53 -13.54 20.76
N ARG A 665 4.58 -12.71 20.65
CA ARG A 665 5.76 -13.00 19.82
C ARG A 665 6.57 -14.18 20.36
N GLN A 666 6.68 -14.34 21.68
CA GLN A 666 7.29 -15.54 22.28
C GLN A 666 6.49 -16.80 21.93
N ALA A 667 5.17 -16.75 22.08
CA ALA A 667 4.30 -17.86 21.75
C ALA A 667 4.32 -18.20 20.24
N HIS A 668 4.36 -17.19 19.37
CA HIS A 668 4.56 -17.38 17.93
C HIS A 668 5.88 -18.11 17.65
N GLY A 669 6.97 -17.72 18.31
CA GLY A 669 8.27 -18.39 18.22
C GLY A 669 8.22 -19.86 18.61
N ALA A 670 7.58 -20.19 19.73
CA ALA A 670 7.36 -21.57 20.17
C ALA A 670 6.55 -22.39 19.13
N TRP A 671 5.53 -21.78 18.53
CA TRP A 671 4.76 -22.42 17.46
C TRP A 671 5.60 -22.62 16.19
N VAL A 672 6.40 -21.64 15.76
CA VAL A 672 7.26 -21.77 14.59
C VAL A 672 8.32 -22.85 14.80
N LEU A 673 8.97 -22.90 15.97
CA LEU A 673 9.98 -23.92 16.30
C LEU A 673 9.39 -25.33 16.35
N SER A 674 8.23 -25.52 17.00
CA SER A 674 7.55 -26.81 17.03
C SER A 674 7.09 -27.25 15.62
N ARG A 675 6.59 -26.32 14.80
CA ARG A 675 6.25 -26.57 13.39
C ARG A 675 7.50 -26.96 12.59
N ALA A 676 8.63 -26.30 12.83
CA ALA A 676 9.90 -26.62 12.17
C ALA A 676 10.40 -28.01 12.52
N HIS A 677 10.35 -28.41 13.80
CA HIS A 677 10.69 -29.76 14.23
C HIS A 677 9.85 -30.82 13.47
N ASN A 678 8.55 -30.59 13.32
CA ASN A 678 7.66 -31.51 12.60
C ASN A 678 7.92 -31.61 11.08
N VAL A 679 8.53 -30.59 10.47
CA VAL A 679 8.80 -30.55 9.02
C VAL A 679 10.22 -30.95 8.68
N VAL A 680 11.19 -30.55 9.50
CA VAL A 680 12.62 -30.72 9.25
C VAL A 680 13.21 -31.88 10.07
N GLY A 681 12.66 -32.15 11.26
CA GLY A 681 13.17 -33.15 12.20
C GLY A 681 14.41 -32.70 12.98
N GLY A 682 14.82 -33.50 13.98
CA GLY A 682 16.06 -33.33 14.74
C GLY A 682 15.85 -33.03 16.22
N ASP A 683 16.57 -33.75 17.08
CA ASP A 683 16.42 -33.71 18.54
C ASP A 683 16.73 -32.34 19.13
N GLY A 684 17.71 -31.63 18.58
CA GLY A 684 18.05 -30.26 19.01
C GLY A 684 16.90 -29.26 18.79
N LEU A 685 16.18 -29.38 17.67
CA LEU A 685 15.00 -28.56 17.38
C LEU A 685 13.83 -28.93 18.29
N GLY A 686 13.63 -30.22 18.56
CA GLY A 686 12.61 -30.69 19.51
C GLY A 686 12.86 -30.16 20.92
N SER A 687 14.12 -30.19 21.38
CA SER A 687 14.52 -29.61 22.66
C SER A 687 14.29 -28.10 22.72
N ALA A 688 14.67 -27.36 21.68
CA ALA A 688 14.46 -25.91 21.61
C ALA A 688 12.96 -25.55 21.63
N ALA A 689 12.14 -26.24 20.82
CA ALA A 689 10.69 -26.06 20.82
C ALA A 689 10.08 -26.35 22.21
N GLY A 690 10.54 -27.42 22.87
CA GLY A 690 10.14 -27.76 24.22
C GLY A 690 10.46 -26.66 25.24
N LYS A 691 11.70 -26.13 25.21
CA LYS A 691 12.12 -25.03 26.08
C LYS A 691 11.28 -23.77 25.88
N ALA A 692 11.02 -23.40 24.62
CA ALA A 692 10.20 -22.24 24.29
C ALA A 692 8.76 -22.39 24.81
N ILE A 693 8.17 -23.59 24.71
CA ILE A 693 6.85 -23.88 25.29
C ILE A 693 6.91 -23.81 26.82
N ASP A 694 7.93 -24.40 27.45
CA ASP A 694 8.06 -24.43 28.91
C ASP A 694 8.25 -23.01 29.49
N ALA A 695 8.92 -22.11 28.76
CA ALA A 695 9.06 -20.71 29.15
C ALA A 695 7.70 -19.99 29.29
N LEU A 696 6.75 -20.27 28.38
CA LEU A 696 5.39 -19.70 28.42
C LEU A 696 4.58 -20.19 29.64
N PHE A 697 4.86 -21.38 30.15
CA PHE A 697 4.21 -21.89 31.36
C PHE A 697 4.83 -21.38 32.67
N LYS A 698 6.06 -20.86 32.63
CA LYS A 698 6.72 -20.28 33.80
C LYS A 698 6.27 -18.84 34.08
N GLY A 699 5.80 -18.13 33.05
CA GLY A 699 5.18 -16.81 33.18
C GLY A 699 3.69 -16.90 33.55
N GLU A 700 3.11 -15.78 33.96
CA GLU A 700 1.66 -15.63 33.93
C GLU A 700 1.24 -15.47 32.46
N LEU A 701 0.35 -16.34 31.98
CA LEU A 701 -0.25 -16.16 30.65
C LEU A 701 -0.92 -14.79 30.61
N ASP A 702 -0.48 -14.00 29.66
CA ASP A 702 -0.97 -12.66 29.39
C ASP A 702 -2.44 -12.71 28.97
N ASP A 703 -3.07 -11.55 28.95
CA ASP A 703 -4.49 -11.42 28.65
C ASP A 703 -4.82 -11.58 27.15
N SER A 704 -3.80 -11.60 26.31
CA SER A 704 -3.90 -11.59 24.85
C SER A 704 -4.44 -12.90 24.28
N ALA A 705 -5.44 -12.77 23.38
CA ALA A 705 -5.95 -13.88 22.59
C ALA A 705 -4.89 -14.49 21.66
N ALA A 706 -3.88 -13.70 21.25
CA ALA A 706 -2.81 -14.15 20.37
C ALA A 706 -1.90 -15.17 21.06
N GLU A 707 -1.43 -14.86 22.28
CA GLU A 707 -0.57 -15.75 23.05
C GLU A 707 -1.24 -17.10 23.29
N ILE A 708 -2.50 -17.10 23.74
CA ILE A 708 -3.28 -18.33 23.97
C ILE A 708 -3.43 -19.14 22.67
N SER A 709 -3.67 -18.45 21.55
CA SER A 709 -3.81 -19.09 20.24
C SER A 709 -2.51 -19.77 19.80
N PHE A 710 -1.38 -19.06 19.89
CA PHE A 710 -0.09 -19.59 19.51
C PHE A 710 0.42 -20.68 20.45
N LEU A 711 0.17 -20.57 21.76
CA LEU A 711 0.47 -21.64 22.71
C LEU A 711 -0.31 -22.92 22.38
N LEU A 712 -1.62 -22.81 22.12
CA LEU A 712 -2.43 -23.96 21.68
C LEU A 712 -1.85 -24.57 20.40
N LEU A 713 -1.51 -23.74 19.42
CA LEU A 713 -0.93 -24.18 18.16
C LEU A 713 0.44 -24.86 18.36
N ALA A 714 1.28 -24.35 19.26
CA ALA A 714 2.57 -24.96 19.61
C ALA A 714 2.36 -26.33 20.28
N LEU A 715 1.45 -26.45 21.24
CA LEU A 715 1.11 -27.70 21.89
C LEU A 715 0.55 -28.74 20.91
N SER A 716 -0.22 -28.29 19.90
CA SER A 716 -0.80 -29.17 18.88
C SER A 716 0.25 -29.89 18.03
N ASN A 717 1.48 -29.37 17.98
CA ASN A 717 2.62 -29.95 17.26
C ASN A 717 3.41 -30.97 18.09
N LEU A 718 3.15 -31.12 19.40
CA LEU A 718 3.83 -32.11 20.25
C LEU A 718 3.31 -33.54 19.98
N GLU A 719 4.09 -34.56 20.35
CA GLU A 719 3.70 -35.97 20.22
C GLU A 719 2.47 -36.33 21.06
N ASP A 720 1.70 -37.32 20.61
CA ASP A 720 0.57 -37.86 21.35
C ASP A 720 1.05 -38.50 22.66
N GLY A 721 0.59 -37.97 23.80
CA GLY A 721 0.98 -38.40 25.14
C GLY A 721 1.91 -37.45 25.88
N ASP A 722 2.42 -36.39 25.24
CA ASP A 722 3.15 -35.33 25.94
C ASP A 722 2.24 -34.68 27.01
N PRO A 723 2.66 -34.63 28.29
CA PRO A 723 1.81 -34.14 29.38
C PRO A 723 1.35 -32.70 29.18
N ARG A 724 2.12 -31.86 28.47
CA ARG A 724 1.77 -30.45 28.22
C ARG A 724 0.53 -30.30 27.34
N ARG A 725 0.20 -31.31 26.53
CA ARG A 725 -1.01 -31.33 25.70
C ARG A 725 -2.30 -31.34 26.54
N SER A 726 -2.24 -31.66 27.84
CA SER A 726 -3.43 -31.64 28.71
C SER A 726 -4.12 -30.27 28.78
N SER A 727 -3.35 -29.18 28.66
CA SER A 727 -3.87 -27.81 28.73
C SER A 727 -4.61 -27.37 27.47
N MET A 728 -4.46 -28.08 26.34
CA MET A 728 -5.07 -27.66 25.06
C MET A 728 -6.60 -27.55 25.13
N LYS A 729 -7.25 -28.43 25.89
CA LYS A 729 -8.71 -28.42 26.06
C LYS A 729 -9.18 -27.12 26.73
N ASP A 730 -8.49 -26.70 27.79
CA ASP A 730 -8.84 -25.50 28.55
C ASP A 730 -8.53 -24.22 27.76
N LEU A 731 -7.41 -24.21 27.02
CA LEU A 731 -7.06 -23.12 26.09
C LEU A 731 -8.12 -22.99 24.99
N ALA A 732 -8.53 -24.10 24.35
CA ALA A 732 -9.57 -24.08 23.32
C ALA A 732 -10.91 -23.56 23.89
N ALA A 733 -11.30 -24.00 25.08
CA ALA A 733 -12.50 -23.51 25.75
C ALA A 733 -12.39 -22.00 26.08
N ALA A 734 -11.21 -21.51 26.45
CA ALA A 734 -10.97 -20.08 26.67
C ALA A 734 -11.05 -19.25 25.39
N LEU A 735 -10.64 -19.80 24.25
CA LEU A 735 -10.78 -19.16 22.94
C LEU A 735 -12.24 -19.14 22.46
N TRP A 736 -13.00 -20.23 22.63
CA TRP A 736 -14.44 -20.22 22.30
C TRP A 736 -15.22 -19.19 23.12
N ARG A 737 -14.88 -19.02 24.41
CA ARG A 737 -15.51 -17.98 25.27
C ARG A 737 -15.26 -16.56 24.78
N ARG A 738 -14.18 -16.32 24.02
CA ARG A 738 -13.86 -15.00 23.44
C ARG A 738 -14.67 -14.68 22.19
N VAL A 739 -15.28 -15.66 21.53
CA VAL A 739 -16.20 -15.40 20.42
C VAL A 739 -17.52 -14.92 21.01
N GLU A 740 -17.76 -13.61 21.08
CA GLU A 740 -18.90 -13.02 21.75
C GLU A 740 -20.22 -13.37 21.04
N LEU A 741 -21.21 -13.86 21.78
CA LEU A 741 -22.57 -14.02 21.28
C LEU A 741 -23.40 -12.83 21.73
N PRO A 742 -24.33 -12.36 20.88
CA PRO A 742 -24.86 -13.04 19.69
C PRO A 742 -24.13 -12.76 18.35
N HIS A 743 -23.17 -11.84 18.30
CA HIS A 743 -22.69 -11.27 17.02
C HIS A 743 -21.44 -11.92 16.40
N GLY A 744 -20.62 -12.64 17.18
CA GLY A 744 -19.44 -13.37 16.71
C GLY A 744 -18.13 -12.60 16.69
N ARG A 745 -18.09 -11.39 17.26
CA ARG A 745 -16.83 -10.64 17.40
C ARG A 745 -15.93 -11.37 18.40
N ILE A 746 -14.63 -11.39 18.15
CA ILE A 746 -13.67 -12.03 19.05
C ILE A 746 -13.05 -10.97 19.96
N ALA A 747 -13.20 -11.16 21.27
CA ALA A 747 -12.51 -10.36 22.28
C ALA A 747 -10.99 -10.62 22.19
N THR A 748 -10.22 -9.55 21.94
CA THR A 748 -8.75 -9.63 21.79
C THR A 748 -8.04 -9.76 23.14
N HIS A 749 -8.64 -9.22 24.20
CA HIS A 749 -8.19 -9.23 25.59
C HIS A 749 -9.41 -9.42 26.53
N LYS A 750 -9.23 -9.73 27.82
CA LYS A 750 -10.33 -9.83 28.82
C LYS A 750 -10.88 -8.45 29.21
N ALA A 751 -10.05 -7.41 29.27
CA ALA A 751 -10.52 -6.05 29.56
C ALA A 751 -11.15 -5.40 28.30
N ALA A 752 -12.45 -5.14 28.33
CA ALA A 752 -13.15 -4.41 27.28
C ALA A 752 -13.09 -2.89 27.55
N GLY A 753 -12.95 -2.08 26.49
CA GLY A 753 -13.21 -0.63 26.55
C GLY A 753 -12.02 0.31 26.30
N ASP A 754 -10.81 -0.20 26.03
CA ASP A 754 -9.70 0.63 25.54
C ASP A 754 -9.75 0.71 23.99
N PRO A 755 -9.92 1.90 23.39
CA PRO A 755 -9.91 2.09 21.94
C PRO A 755 -8.64 1.59 21.24
N SER A 756 -7.49 1.57 21.94
CA SER A 756 -6.23 1.02 21.42
C SER A 756 -6.36 -0.46 21.04
N LEU A 757 -7.34 -1.17 21.63
CA LEU A 757 -7.52 -2.59 21.39
C LEU A 757 -8.20 -2.93 20.06
N GLU A 758 -8.77 -1.93 19.36
CA GLU A 758 -9.45 -2.13 18.07
C GLU A 758 -8.47 -2.50 16.96
N GLU A 759 -7.21 -2.06 17.02
CA GLU A 759 -6.18 -2.43 16.04
C GLU A 759 -5.88 -3.93 16.05
N TYR A 760 -5.99 -4.59 17.21
CA TYR A 760 -5.80 -6.04 17.31
C TYR A 760 -6.89 -6.86 16.63
N GLN A 761 -8.05 -6.26 16.31
CA GLN A 761 -9.09 -6.91 15.51
C GLN A 761 -8.60 -7.25 14.09
N GLU A 762 -7.55 -6.58 13.63
CA GLU A 762 -6.94 -6.88 12.35
C GLU A 762 -6.09 -8.16 12.38
N TYR A 763 -5.65 -8.64 13.55
CA TYR A 763 -4.68 -9.73 13.63
C TYR A 763 -5.19 -10.95 14.40
N PHE A 764 -5.61 -10.75 15.65
CA PHE A 764 -5.83 -11.83 16.61
C PHE A 764 -7.03 -12.71 16.28
N PRO A 765 -8.14 -12.20 15.72
CA PRO A 765 -9.27 -13.05 15.37
C PRO A 765 -8.93 -14.19 14.41
N GLY A 766 -8.08 -13.94 13.42
CA GLY A 766 -7.63 -15.00 12.52
C GLY A 766 -6.75 -16.03 13.24
N GLN A 767 -5.92 -15.62 14.20
CA GLN A 767 -5.11 -16.53 15.02
C GLN A 767 -5.99 -17.43 15.90
N VAL A 768 -7.01 -16.84 16.54
CA VAL A 768 -8.02 -17.54 17.35
C VAL A 768 -8.76 -18.58 16.53
N LEU A 769 -9.27 -18.17 15.36
CA LEU A 769 -10.00 -19.08 14.47
C LEU A 769 -9.11 -20.20 13.94
N LEU A 770 -7.84 -19.93 13.64
CA LEU A 770 -6.87 -20.96 13.24
C LEU A 770 -6.60 -21.96 14.37
N ALA A 771 -6.35 -21.49 15.59
CA ALA A 771 -6.11 -22.32 16.76
C ALA A 771 -7.32 -23.23 17.07
N LEU A 772 -8.53 -22.67 17.03
CA LEU A 772 -9.77 -23.44 17.20
C LEU A 772 -9.95 -24.50 16.11
N ALA A 773 -9.70 -24.17 14.83
CA ALA A 773 -9.78 -25.14 13.74
C ALA A 773 -8.82 -26.32 13.95
N VAL A 774 -7.58 -26.04 14.40
CA VAL A 774 -6.59 -27.08 14.72
C VAL A 774 -7.02 -27.93 15.91
N ALA A 775 -7.53 -27.32 16.99
CA ALA A 775 -8.04 -28.05 18.15
C ALA A 775 -9.20 -28.99 17.77
N CYS A 776 -10.12 -28.53 16.93
CA CYS A 776 -11.24 -29.34 16.44
C CYS A 776 -10.76 -30.47 15.52
N GLN A 777 -9.80 -30.21 14.62
CA GLN A 777 -9.24 -31.25 13.77
C GLN A 777 -8.60 -32.39 14.57
N GLN A 778 -7.94 -32.08 15.69
CA GLN A 778 -7.30 -33.08 16.56
C GLN A 778 -8.25 -33.72 17.58
N GLY A 779 -9.54 -33.39 17.55
CA GLY A 779 -10.53 -33.94 18.49
C GLY A 779 -10.39 -33.43 19.94
N VAL A 780 -9.60 -32.39 20.17
CA VAL A 780 -9.40 -31.77 21.49
C VAL A 780 -10.61 -30.93 21.91
N SER A 781 -11.29 -30.33 20.93
CA SER A 781 -12.49 -29.50 21.13
C SER A 781 -13.57 -29.88 20.12
N ALA A 782 -14.83 -29.86 20.55
CA ALA A 782 -15.96 -29.94 19.61
C ALA A 782 -16.15 -28.58 18.90
N ILE A 783 -16.75 -28.61 17.71
CA ILE A 783 -17.09 -27.38 16.98
C ILE A 783 -18.29 -26.73 17.67
N ASP A 784 -18.15 -25.48 18.11
CA ASP A 784 -19.28 -24.63 18.48
C ASP A 784 -19.82 -23.97 17.19
N GLU A 785 -20.79 -24.65 16.55
CA GLU A 785 -21.33 -24.26 15.24
C GLU A 785 -21.89 -22.83 15.22
N GLU A 786 -22.55 -22.41 16.32
CA GLU A 786 -23.12 -21.07 16.38
C GLU A 786 -22.02 -20.02 16.47
N ARG A 787 -21.04 -20.19 17.35
CA ARG A 787 -19.92 -19.25 17.47
C ARG A 787 -19.09 -19.19 16.18
N LEU A 788 -18.81 -20.34 15.57
CA LEU A 788 -18.07 -20.40 14.31
C LEU A 788 -18.80 -19.65 13.20
N ARG A 789 -20.09 -19.93 13.01
CA ARG A 789 -20.90 -19.27 11.99
C ARG A 789 -20.97 -17.76 12.21
N ARG A 790 -21.17 -17.32 13.46
CA ARG A 790 -21.22 -15.89 13.80
C ARG A 790 -19.88 -15.19 13.58
N ALA A 791 -18.78 -15.81 14.00
CA ALA A 791 -17.44 -15.27 13.77
C ALA A 791 -17.10 -15.19 12.28
N PHE A 792 -17.43 -16.24 11.51
CA PHE A 792 -17.25 -16.22 10.05
C PHE A 792 -18.02 -15.06 9.41
N GLN A 793 -19.29 -14.88 9.75
CA GLN A 793 -20.10 -13.76 9.26
C GLN A 793 -19.51 -12.40 9.65
N TYR A 794 -19.04 -12.25 10.89
CA TYR A 794 -18.45 -11.00 11.39
C TYR A 794 -17.15 -10.65 10.66
N TYR A 795 -16.21 -11.58 10.53
CA TYR A 795 -14.91 -11.30 9.90
C TYR A 795 -14.94 -11.33 8.37
N ARG A 796 -15.91 -12.02 7.76
CA ARG A 796 -16.22 -11.85 6.33
C ARG A 796 -16.69 -10.43 6.03
N HIS A 797 -17.62 -9.93 6.84
CA HIS A 797 -18.10 -8.54 6.75
C HIS A 797 -16.96 -7.55 6.97
N ARG A 798 -16.23 -7.70 8.09
CA ARG A 798 -15.10 -6.82 8.41
C ARG A 798 -14.06 -6.82 7.29
N PHE A 799 -13.67 -7.97 6.75
CA PHE A 799 -12.75 -7.98 5.62
C PHE A 799 -13.35 -7.22 4.44
N ARG A 800 -14.60 -7.46 4.02
CA ARG A 800 -15.17 -6.79 2.84
C ARG A 800 -15.34 -5.27 2.98
N TYR A 801 -15.68 -4.79 4.17
CA TYR A 801 -16.05 -3.38 4.42
C TYR A 801 -15.08 -2.63 5.34
N LYS A 802 -14.01 -3.26 5.82
CA LYS A 802 -12.90 -2.61 6.52
C LYS A 802 -11.64 -3.40 6.18
N ARG A 803 -11.35 -3.51 4.88
CA ARG A 803 -10.18 -4.24 4.36
C ARG A 803 -8.92 -3.68 4.99
N HIS A 804 -8.14 -4.54 5.62
CA HIS A 804 -6.83 -4.19 6.17
C HIS A 804 -5.85 -5.32 5.92
N PHE A 805 -4.61 -4.99 5.60
CA PHE A 805 -3.59 -5.98 5.28
C PHE A 805 -3.22 -6.88 6.46
N GLY A 806 -3.36 -6.40 7.70
CA GLY A 806 -3.14 -7.19 8.92
C GLY A 806 -4.00 -8.45 9.01
N GLN A 807 -5.22 -8.41 8.45
CA GLN A 807 -6.17 -9.55 8.46
C GLN A 807 -5.74 -10.69 7.55
N VAL A 808 -5.01 -10.37 6.48
CA VAL A 808 -4.85 -11.22 5.30
C VAL A 808 -4.27 -12.58 5.67
N THR A 809 -3.09 -12.59 6.29
CA THR A 809 -2.36 -13.83 6.57
C THR A 809 -3.12 -14.76 7.50
N TRP A 810 -3.71 -14.20 8.56
CA TRP A 810 -4.38 -14.98 9.58
C TRP A 810 -5.73 -15.50 9.11
N LEU A 811 -6.53 -14.70 8.41
CA LEU A 811 -7.80 -15.16 7.83
C LEU A 811 -7.58 -16.19 6.71
N LEU A 812 -6.54 -16.04 5.88
CA LEU A 812 -6.19 -17.05 4.87
C LEU A 812 -5.89 -18.41 5.51
N GLN A 813 -5.07 -18.43 6.57
CA GLN A 813 -4.74 -19.66 7.30
C GLN A 813 -5.98 -20.24 7.99
N ALA A 814 -6.73 -19.41 8.74
CA ALA A 814 -7.90 -19.84 9.49
C ALA A 814 -8.99 -20.44 8.59
N PHE A 815 -9.39 -19.72 7.53
CA PHE A 815 -10.46 -20.19 6.64
C PHE A 815 -10.02 -21.36 5.77
N SER A 816 -8.75 -21.42 5.35
CA SER A 816 -8.22 -22.63 4.69
C SER A 816 -8.34 -23.85 5.62
N LYS A 817 -8.05 -23.67 6.91
CA LYS A 817 -8.13 -24.75 7.89
C LYS A 817 -9.56 -25.15 8.21
N TRP A 818 -10.47 -24.19 8.38
CA TRP A 818 -11.89 -24.48 8.57
C TRP A 818 -12.50 -25.21 7.37
N TRP A 819 -12.12 -24.86 6.13
CA TRP A 819 -12.49 -25.65 4.96
C TRP A 819 -12.03 -27.11 5.05
N GLU A 820 -10.79 -27.38 5.50
CA GLU A 820 -10.31 -28.75 5.71
C GLU A 820 -11.11 -29.50 6.79
N VAL A 821 -11.58 -28.80 7.82
CA VAL A 821 -12.29 -29.38 8.97
C VAL A 821 -13.76 -29.65 8.66
N THR A 822 -14.46 -28.69 8.05
CA THR A 822 -15.93 -28.75 7.87
C THR A 822 -16.34 -29.18 6.47
N GLY A 823 -15.51 -28.92 5.45
CA GLY A 823 -15.90 -29.05 4.06
C GLY A 823 -16.95 -28.02 3.60
N ASP A 824 -17.16 -26.93 4.34
CA ASP A 824 -18.06 -25.84 3.94
C ASP A 824 -17.39 -24.90 2.92
N PRO A 825 -17.89 -24.82 1.67
CA PRO A 825 -17.26 -24.07 0.60
C PRO A 825 -17.16 -22.56 0.87
N GLN A 826 -17.96 -22.01 1.79
CA GLN A 826 -17.89 -20.59 2.14
C GLN A 826 -16.51 -20.18 2.65
N PHE A 827 -15.86 -21.04 3.44
CA PHE A 827 -14.50 -20.78 3.92
C PHE A 827 -13.49 -20.75 2.77
N ALA A 828 -13.54 -21.72 1.86
CA ALA A 828 -12.64 -21.76 0.71
C ALA A 828 -12.84 -20.57 -0.23
N HIS A 829 -14.09 -20.16 -0.48
CA HIS A 829 -14.41 -18.98 -1.27
C HIS A 829 -13.81 -17.71 -0.65
N MET A 830 -13.96 -17.55 0.67
CA MET A 830 -13.39 -16.41 1.38
C MET A 830 -11.86 -16.40 1.32
N THR A 831 -11.22 -17.57 1.47
CA THR A 831 -9.76 -17.69 1.28
C THR A 831 -9.33 -17.22 -0.11
N PHE A 832 -10.04 -17.63 -1.17
CA PHE A 832 -9.68 -17.20 -2.54
C PHE A 832 -9.96 -15.72 -2.77
N GLU A 833 -11.03 -15.16 -2.23
CA GLU A 833 -11.33 -13.73 -2.31
C GLU A 833 -10.20 -12.89 -1.72
N ILE A 834 -9.72 -13.26 -0.51
CA ILE A 834 -8.61 -12.58 0.17
C ILE A 834 -7.31 -12.72 -0.63
N ALA A 835 -6.99 -13.93 -1.09
CA ALA A 835 -5.75 -14.18 -1.84
C ALA A 835 -5.73 -13.46 -3.19
N ASP A 836 -6.83 -13.50 -3.95
CA ASP A 836 -6.95 -12.84 -5.24
C ASP A 836 -6.88 -11.30 -5.09
N TRP A 837 -7.38 -10.74 -3.97
CA TRP A 837 -7.20 -9.34 -3.62
C TRP A 837 -5.73 -9.00 -3.34
N LEU A 838 -5.05 -9.80 -2.50
CA LEU A 838 -3.65 -9.60 -2.12
C LEU A 838 -2.72 -9.60 -3.34
N LEU A 839 -2.96 -10.47 -4.33
CA LEU A 839 -2.15 -10.55 -5.55
C LEU A 839 -2.12 -9.24 -6.36
N GLY A 840 -3.17 -8.42 -6.27
CA GLY A 840 -3.21 -7.11 -6.94
C GLY A 840 -2.16 -6.12 -6.42
N TYR A 841 -1.50 -6.43 -5.30
CA TYR A 841 -0.48 -5.61 -4.65
C TYR A 841 0.93 -6.22 -4.71
N GLN A 842 1.11 -7.33 -5.43
CA GLN A 842 2.45 -7.89 -5.62
C GLN A 842 3.14 -7.25 -6.83
N GLN A 843 4.28 -6.61 -6.61
CA GLN A 843 5.04 -5.95 -7.67
C GLN A 843 5.48 -6.93 -8.76
N GLU A 844 5.22 -6.60 -10.02
CA GLU A 844 5.81 -7.27 -11.18
C GLU A 844 7.33 -7.09 -11.23
N LYS A 845 7.79 -5.87 -10.90
CA LYS A 845 9.20 -5.45 -10.89
C LYS A 845 10.09 -6.26 -9.94
N THR A 846 9.69 -6.40 -8.67
CA THR A 846 10.53 -6.98 -7.62
C THR A 846 10.03 -8.32 -7.08
N GLY A 847 8.73 -8.61 -7.20
CA GLY A 847 8.07 -9.73 -6.55
C GLY A 847 7.65 -9.48 -5.10
N GLY A 848 8.03 -8.35 -4.49
CA GLY A 848 7.60 -7.95 -3.15
C GLY A 848 6.16 -7.41 -3.13
N PHE A 849 5.51 -7.43 -1.97
CA PHE A 849 4.17 -6.86 -1.80
C PHE A 849 4.23 -5.43 -1.27
N ILE A 850 3.50 -4.51 -1.90
CA ILE A 850 3.31 -3.13 -1.42
C ILE A 850 2.00 -3.02 -0.62
N ASN A 851 1.96 -2.21 0.44
CA ASN A 851 0.86 -2.17 1.41
C ASN A 851 0.98 -0.97 2.38
N ASP A 852 -0.05 -0.72 3.17
CA ASP A 852 -0.05 0.22 4.31
C ASP A 852 0.27 -0.44 5.67
N HIS A 853 0.62 -1.73 5.70
CA HIS A 853 0.96 -2.44 6.93
C HIS A 853 2.37 -2.12 7.44
N GLN A 854 3.28 -1.69 6.55
CA GLN A 854 4.61 -1.21 6.91
C GLN A 854 4.94 0.08 6.14
N ALA A 855 5.74 0.96 6.74
CA ALA A 855 6.39 2.04 6.01
C ALA A 855 7.47 1.50 5.05
N GLY A 856 7.83 2.25 4.02
CA GLY A 856 8.94 1.89 3.13
C GLY A 856 8.76 0.58 2.34
N THR A 857 7.52 0.17 2.09
CA THR A 857 7.17 -1.08 1.39
C THR A 857 7.64 -1.11 -0.08
N PRO A 858 8.04 -2.27 -0.66
CA PRO A 858 7.99 -3.63 -0.12
C PRO A 858 9.10 -3.95 0.89
N GLY A 859 8.87 -4.95 1.74
CA GLY A 859 9.70 -5.27 2.90
C GLY A 859 9.31 -6.61 3.55
N TYR A 860 9.55 -6.76 4.85
CA TYR A 860 9.34 -8.01 5.60
C TYR A 860 7.90 -8.51 5.54
N THR A 861 6.90 -7.62 5.41
CA THR A 861 5.49 -8.01 5.24
C THR A 861 5.26 -8.94 4.04
N THR A 862 6.16 -8.95 3.05
CA THR A 862 6.16 -9.97 1.99
C THR A 862 6.20 -11.39 2.58
N ALA A 863 7.02 -11.65 3.59
CA ALA A 863 7.08 -12.94 4.28
C ALA A 863 5.76 -13.29 4.97
N VAL A 864 5.14 -12.31 5.62
CA VAL A 864 3.83 -12.44 6.28
C VAL A 864 2.78 -12.89 5.27
N TYR A 865 2.69 -12.23 4.12
CA TYR A 865 1.71 -12.58 3.09
C TYR A 865 2.00 -13.89 2.38
N LEU A 866 3.28 -14.25 2.19
CA LEU A 866 3.65 -15.57 1.67
C LEU A 866 3.17 -16.69 2.60
N GLU A 867 3.28 -16.54 3.92
CA GLU A 867 2.75 -17.52 4.87
C GLU A 867 1.24 -17.77 4.64
N GLY A 868 0.44 -16.71 4.50
CA GLY A 868 -0.99 -16.80 4.20
C GLY A 868 -1.29 -17.39 2.82
N LEU A 869 -0.54 -16.97 1.79
CA LEU A 869 -0.69 -17.45 0.42
C LEU A 869 -0.39 -18.94 0.29
N ALA A 870 0.50 -19.49 1.12
CA ALA A 870 0.74 -20.92 1.19
C ALA A 870 -0.54 -21.70 1.54
N ALA A 871 -1.30 -21.21 2.53
CA ALA A 871 -2.55 -21.81 2.95
C ALA A 871 -3.58 -21.82 1.80
N ALA A 872 -3.73 -20.69 1.10
CA ALA A 872 -4.60 -20.60 -0.08
C ALA A 872 -4.16 -21.56 -1.20
N ALA A 873 -2.86 -21.65 -1.49
CA ALA A 873 -2.29 -22.55 -2.49
C ALA A 873 -2.51 -24.04 -2.15
N SER A 874 -2.63 -24.36 -0.86
CA SER A 874 -2.83 -25.74 -0.38
C SER A 874 -4.22 -26.30 -0.72
N ILE A 875 -5.23 -25.43 -0.82
CA ILE A 875 -6.62 -25.78 -1.12
C ILE A 875 -7.03 -25.44 -2.56
N ALA A 876 -6.28 -24.56 -3.25
CA ALA A 876 -6.50 -24.20 -4.64
C ALA A 876 -6.22 -25.35 -5.63
N ARG A 877 -6.83 -25.29 -6.82
CA ARG A 877 -6.62 -26.24 -7.92
C ARG A 877 -6.41 -25.52 -9.26
N GLY A 878 -5.88 -26.25 -10.25
CA GLY A 878 -5.74 -25.77 -11.63
C GLY A 878 -4.94 -24.47 -11.76
N ARG A 879 -5.44 -23.55 -12.61
CA ARG A 879 -4.79 -22.26 -12.91
C ARG A 879 -4.58 -21.40 -11.66
N ARG A 880 -5.56 -21.33 -10.75
CA ARG A 880 -5.45 -20.55 -9.50
C ARG A 880 -4.28 -21.02 -8.64
N ARG A 881 -4.12 -22.34 -8.47
CA ARG A 881 -2.97 -22.89 -7.74
C ARG A 881 -1.64 -22.52 -8.41
N ALA A 882 -1.56 -22.59 -9.74
CA ALA A 882 -0.36 -22.20 -10.47
C ALA A 882 -0.02 -20.71 -10.26
N THR A 883 -1.02 -19.84 -10.32
CA THR A 883 -0.87 -18.40 -10.03
C THR A 883 -0.35 -18.15 -8.62
N TYR A 884 -0.90 -18.82 -7.61
CA TYR A 884 -0.45 -18.64 -6.21
C TYR A 884 0.99 -19.13 -6.02
N LEU A 885 1.38 -20.25 -6.64
CA LEU A 885 2.75 -20.75 -6.55
C LEU A 885 3.78 -19.88 -7.30
N ASP A 886 3.40 -19.28 -8.43
CA ASP A 886 4.26 -18.34 -9.15
C ASP A 886 4.47 -17.05 -8.34
N SER A 887 3.37 -16.47 -7.84
CA SER A 887 3.40 -15.36 -6.90
C SER A 887 4.31 -15.65 -5.71
N TYR A 888 4.17 -16.84 -5.12
CA TYR A 888 5.01 -17.28 -4.02
C TYR A 888 6.51 -17.29 -4.39
N ALA A 889 6.85 -17.86 -5.54
CA ALA A 889 8.22 -17.94 -6.02
C ALA A 889 8.83 -16.56 -6.27
N ARG A 890 8.06 -15.59 -6.76
CA ARG A 890 8.50 -14.19 -6.92
C ARG A 890 8.77 -13.53 -5.56
N GLY A 891 7.88 -13.74 -4.58
CA GLY A 891 8.07 -13.23 -3.22
C GLY A 891 9.31 -13.81 -2.54
N LEU A 892 9.60 -15.10 -2.70
CA LEU A 892 10.84 -15.71 -2.16
C LEU A 892 12.11 -15.09 -2.77
N ARG A 893 12.09 -14.73 -4.05
CA ARG A 893 13.22 -14.02 -4.68
C ARG A 893 13.40 -12.62 -4.12
N PHE A 894 12.30 -11.92 -3.82
CA PHE A 894 12.36 -10.64 -3.14
C PHE A 894 12.99 -10.79 -1.74
N LEU A 895 12.51 -11.75 -0.94
CA LEU A 895 13.05 -12.01 0.40
C LEU A 895 14.53 -12.38 0.40
N ASP A 896 15.06 -13.00 -0.66
CA ASP A 896 16.51 -13.25 -0.77
C ASP A 896 17.35 -11.97 -0.61
N ARG A 897 16.82 -10.81 -1.01
CA ARG A 897 17.49 -9.51 -0.89
C ARG A 897 17.50 -8.97 0.54
N LEU A 898 16.55 -9.41 1.37
CA LEU A 898 16.37 -8.95 2.75
C LEU A 898 16.98 -9.90 3.78
N ILE A 899 17.08 -11.19 3.44
CA ILE A 899 17.72 -12.19 4.31
C ILE A 899 19.22 -11.98 4.29
N ILE A 900 19.79 -11.75 5.47
CA ILE A 900 21.23 -11.62 5.68
C ILE A 900 21.89 -12.99 5.43
N GLN A 901 22.90 -13.01 4.58
CA GLN A 901 23.57 -14.20 4.06
C GLN A 901 25.09 -14.06 4.16
N GLU A 902 25.81 -15.13 3.81
CA GLU A 902 27.27 -15.16 3.87
C GLU A 902 27.94 -14.02 3.07
N ARG A 903 27.34 -13.66 1.94
CA ARG A 903 27.81 -12.54 1.09
C ARG A 903 27.83 -11.18 1.81
N ASP A 904 27.10 -11.04 2.91
CA ASP A 904 26.99 -9.80 3.69
C ASP A 904 28.04 -9.77 4.83
N ARG A 905 28.79 -10.86 5.06
CA ARG A 905 29.70 -11.01 6.21
C ARG A 905 30.69 -9.85 6.34
N SER A 906 31.25 -9.40 5.23
CA SER A 906 32.38 -8.46 5.24
C SER A 906 32.02 -7.05 5.71
N ILE A 907 30.74 -6.74 5.85
CA ILE A 907 30.23 -5.44 6.32
C ILE A 907 29.51 -5.54 7.68
N LEU A 908 29.56 -6.70 8.33
CA LEU A 908 28.82 -6.95 9.57
C LEU A 908 29.79 -7.18 10.72
N PRO A 909 29.72 -6.38 11.81
CA PRO A 909 30.63 -6.52 12.95
C PRO A 909 30.49 -7.86 13.68
N ASN A 910 29.31 -8.49 13.60
CA ASN A 910 29.04 -9.80 14.20
C ASN A 910 28.17 -10.64 13.26
N PRO A 911 28.78 -11.26 12.22
CA PRO A 911 28.05 -12.00 11.19
C PRO A 911 27.37 -13.24 11.77
N ASP A 912 27.90 -13.82 12.85
CA ASP A 912 27.35 -15.03 13.48
C ASP A 912 25.99 -14.79 14.15
N TYR A 913 25.72 -13.55 14.62
CA TYR A 913 24.41 -13.15 15.12
C TYR A 913 23.51 -12.56 14.03
N ALA A 914 24.06 -12.08 12.92
CA ALA A 914 23.30 -11.43 11.86
C ALA A 914 22.76 -12.42 10.79
N ILE A 915 23.58 -13.40 10.38
CA ILE A 915 23.26 -14.28 9.25
C ILE A 915 21.99 -15.10 9.53
N GLY A 916 21.08 -15.07 8.56
CA GLY A 916 19.74 -15.64 8.66
C GLY A 916 18.68 -14.65 9.13
N GLY A 917 19.06 -13.48 9.65
CA GLY A 917 18.12 -12.41 9.98
C GLY A 917 17.36 -11.93 8.75
N LEU A 918 16.07 -11.61 8.91
CA LEU A 918 15.27 -10.94 7.88
C LEU A 918 15.18 -9.46 8.24
N ARG A 919 15.76 -8.61 7.41
CA ARG A 919 15.67 -7.15 7.55
C ARG A 919 14.25 -6.64 7.30
N GLU A 920 13.87 -5.57 7.96
CA GLU A 920 12.58 -4.90 7.79
C GLU A 920 12.31 -4.50 6.33
N GLY A 921 13.29 -3.89 5.65
CA GLY A 921 13.15 -3.38 4.29
C GLY A 921 14.49 -3.25 3.58
N ILE A 922 14.49 -2.72 2.35
CA ILE A 922 15.75 -2.54 1.60
C ILE A 922 16.65 -1.53 2.31
N HIS A 923 16.07 -0.43 2.80
CA HIS A 923 16.80 0.69 3.41
C HIS A 923 16.78 0.68 4.95
N SER A 924 16.33 -0.40 5.57
CA SER A 924 16.37 -0.64 7.02
C SER A 924 17.16 -1.95 7.28
N SER A 925 17.99 -1.97 8.31
CA SER A 925 18.75 -3.15 8.73
C SER A 925 18.18 -3.85 9.95
N GLU A 926 17.17 -3.26 10.61
CA GLU A 926 16.53 -3.83 11.79
C GLU A 926 16.04 -5.26 11.51
N VAL A 927 16.40 -6.19 12.39
CA VAL A 927 15.90 -7.56 12.38
C VAL A 927 15.11 -7.81 13.64
N ARG A 928 13.78 -7.78 13.54
CA ARG A 928 12.91 -8.27 14.62
C ARG A 928 12.69 -9.78 14.50
N THR A 929 12.55 -10.42 15.64
CA THR A 929 12.36 -11.87 15.72
C THR A 929 11.10 -12.33 14.98
N ASP A 930 10.01 -11.55 15.03
CA ASP A 930 8.76 -11.90 14.34
C ASP A 930 8.87 -11.83 12.81
N PHE A 931 9.76 -10.99 12.26
CA PHE A 931 10.07 -10.99 10.83
C PHE A 931 10.63 -12.35 10.40
N VAL A 932 11.59 -12.86 11.17
CA VAL A 932 12.23 -14.16 10.94
C VAL A 932 11.25 -15.30 11.15
N GLN A 933 10.40 -15.23 12.17
CA GLN A 933 9.36 -16.23 12.44
C GLN A 933 8.41 -16.39 11.24
N HIS A 934 7.87 -15.29 10.70
CA HIS A 934 6.99 -15.31 9.52
C HIS A 934 7.69 -15.82 8.26
N SER A 935 8.94 -15.40 8.05
CA SER A 935 9.75 -15.83 6.91
C SER A 935 10.03 -17.34 6.93
N LEU A 936 10.42 -17.85 8.10
CA LEU A 936 10.66 -19.28 8.29
C LEU A 936 9.36 -20.06 8.14
N ALA A 937 8.27 -19.58 8.74
CA ALA A 937 6.94 -20.15 8.61
C ALA A 937 6.51 -20.31 7.15
N ALA A 938 6.70 -19.26 6.36
CA ALA A 938 6.45 -19.29 4.93
C ALA A 938 7.25 -20.43 4.27
N MET A 939 8.57 -20.50 4.48
CA MET A 939 9.41 -21.55 3.88
C MET A 939 9.01 -22.98 4.29
N LEU A 940 8.60 -23.18 5.54
CA LEU A 940 8.10 -24.47 6.04
C LEU A 940 6.80 -24.86 5.33
N GLU A 941 5.87 -23.92 5.12
CA GLU A 941 4.64 -24.17 4.39
C GLU A 941 4.88 -24.39 2.89
N TRP A 942 5.82 -23.69 2.28
CA TRP A 942 6.23 -23.93 0.89
C TRP A 942 6.66 -25.39 0.67
N LYS A 943 7.50 -25.92 1.58
CA LYS A 943 7.91 -27.34 1.55
C LYS A 943 6.71 -28.28 1.60
N ARG A 944 5.72 -28.01 2.46
CA ARG A 944 4.49 -28.82 2.59
C ARG A 944 3.63 -28.77 1.32
N VAL A 945 3.37 -27.57 0.79
CA VAL A 945 2.49 -27.35 -0.37
C VAL A 945 3.09 -27.90 -1.66
N THR A 946 4.42 -27.86 -1.80
CA THR A 946 5.12 -28.41 -2.97
C THR A 946 5.40 -29.91 -2.89
N ALA A 947 5.43 -30.50 -1.69
CA ALA A 947 5.57 -31.94 -1.49
C ALA A 947 4.27 -32.73 -1.76
N ARG A 948 3.08 -32.12 -1.59
CA ARG A 948 1.79 -32.75 -1.89
C ARG A 948 1.70 -33.09 -3.39
N LYS A 949 1.72 -34.39 -3.74
CA LYS A 949 1.30 -34.85 -5.08
C LYS A 949 -0.15 -34.40 -5.32
N PRO A 950 -0.51 -33.89 -6.51
CA PRO A 950 -1.90 -33.51 -6.80
C PRO A 950 -2.79 -34.74 -6.58
N ARG A 951 -3.79 -34.62 -5.68
CA ARG A 951 -4.83 -35.65 -5.53
C ARG A 951 -5.52 -35.80 -6.89
N ALA A 952 -5.39 -36.98 -7.50
CA ALA A 952 -6.16 -37.33 -8.68
C ALA A 952 -7.64 -37.08 -8.39
N SER A 953 -8.35 -36.44 -9.32
CA SER A 953 -9.78 -36.19 -9.22
C SER A 953 -10.50 -37.53 -9.06
N SER A 954 -10.98 -37.84 -7.86
CA SER A 954 -11.93 -38.93 -7.67
C SER A 954 -13.29 -38.45 -8.15
N THR A 955 -13.48 -38.37 -9.46
CA THR A 955 -14.80 -38.46 -10.06
C THR A 955 -15.29 -39.89 -9.84
N LYS A 956 -15.90 -40.16 -8.68
CA LYS A 956 -16.87 -41.24 -8.57
C LYS A 956 -18.07 -40.80 -9.41
N THR A 957 -18.05 -41.14 -10.69
CA THR A 957 -19.23 -41.11 -11.55
C THR A 957 -20.24 -42.09 -10.98
N SER A 958 -21.28 -41.58 -10.32
CA SER A 958 -22.53 -42.30 -10.14
C SER A 958 -23.18 -42.44 -11.52
N SER A 959 -23.27 -43.67 -12.01
CA SER A 959 -24.00 -44.00 -13.25
C SER A 959 -25.45 -43.52 -13.19
N PRO A 960 -25.97 -42.84 -14.22
CA PRO A 960 -27.39 -42.51 -14.30
C PRO A 960 -28.21 -43.73 -14.71
N ALA A 961 -29.36 -43.90 -14.06
CA ALA A 961 -30.36 -44.91 -14.41
C ALA A 961 -30.86 -44.70 -15.84
N SER A 962 -30.95 -45.82 -16.58
CA SER A 962 -31.44 -45.92 -17.94
C SER A 962 -32.94 -45.63 -18.04
N SER A 963 -33.33 -44.68 -18.88
CA SER A 963 -34.68 -44.57 -19.45
C SER A 963 -34.71 -45.16 -20.87
N PRO A 964 -35.82 -45.83 -21.27
CA PRO A 964 -35.86 -46.65 -22.48
C PRO A 964 -36.09 -45.81 -23.76
N ALA A 965 -35.45 -46.27 -24.83
CA ALA A 965 -35.51 -45.71 -26.18
C ALA A 965 -36.89 -45.91 -26.84
N THR A 966 -37.35 -44.90 -27.58
CA THR A 966 -38.43 -45.01 -28.57
C THR A 966 -37.82 -44.68 -29.96
N PRO A 967 -38.14 -45.44 -31.03
CA PRO A 967 -37.37 -45.42 -32.26
C PRO A 967 -37.82 -44.31 -33.23
N ALA A 968 -36.85 -43.83 -34.00
CA ALA A 968 -37.02 -42.84 -35.06
C ALA A 968 -37.85 -43.36 -36.25
N ARG A 969 -38.62 -42.45 -36.88
CA ARG A 969 -38.99 -42.53 -38.30
C ARG A 969 -39.06 -41.14 -38.94
N ALA A 970 -38.37 -41.05 -40.08
CA ALA A 970 -38.39 -40.08 -41.19
C ALA A 970 -37.86 -38.67 -40.91
#